data_AF-A0A2V9QIZ0-F1
#
_entry.id   AF-A0A2V9QIZ0-F1
#
_cell.length_a   1.000
_cell.length_b   1.000
_cell.length_c   1.000
_cell.angle_alpha   90.00
_cell.angle_beta   90.00
_cell.angle_gamma   90.00
#
_symmetry.space_group_name_H-M   'P 1'
#
loop_
_entity.id
_entity.type
_entity.pdbx_description
1 polymer ?
#
loop_
_entity_poly.entity_id
_entity_poly.type
_entity_poly.pdbx_seq_one_letter_code
_entity_poly.pdbx_strand_id
1 'polypeptide(L)'
;MGSFRQAHFASKQGAALLIVLALVVLLTGVSVAYLSRTTGDRQVAHASFSQSKVDELAASAMDLVIGDFQREIANGSSPTPSPLPTTSPMPIPTATPFVYPLSTPANIVPMRNPTSTPGTTPAIPNRIRSSVRSDSIASPGVPSRASAVSSTELSANGRLVKLARWNKHYLIPRQAGASASDTTPDPILGFTAPDWVILTRNGPVAFSTWNSTLKDSSQSNNSYCVGRYAYAIYDEGGLLDVNVAGYPSSATAAQYGPKGVSAFADLTVLGLSQTDINAIVGWRNYFSAGPSGNFPNFNFNANAATNYVNSVLSNTNGFMTVPVPSSTPNNMSNTDQQFTTRQSLINLLVNSGLSDAATAAYALQYLGTFSRELNAPSWAPTLNASDMRGDTGTTYAYRTNADSTTAINRSLLGVRVVNQFIRADGTCSCGGGPPPCDTQQPCGAPLINRRFPLTRLAGLGPSGIVTTANSTIVNGVPSVATTATIQRDFGLVWNGAPNYRWDYAGPSGTTPQTSIETLDQKANESQGREPNFFELLKAVILSGSVGLGSGADVAHTRTFVAAEPKYWNTADTTHGTSSDYQIMQIGANIINQWDSGNLPIFIGFGQDPSNVGNPYEIAGIKNLPYLSKIVFKPYWHKVSSNEKFDAWILPGLWNPHQNAPTPASQNVRVQLTLGTGTRVTVTATSPAATSQITATSFMTFSAPTFGPTPSAPKSVIISQSSGNVTQALTTITDSNFHRWR
;
A
#
# COMPACT_ATOMS: atom_id res chain seq x y z
N MET A 1 77.17 93.74 35.00
CA MET A 1 77.07 92.35 35.51
C MET A 1 76.29 91.55 34.48
N GLY A 2 76.88 90.47 33.97
CA GLY A 2 76.41 89.75 32.78
C GLY A 2 75.42 88.61 33.04
N SER A 3 75.10 87.93 31.93
CA SER A 3 74.28 86.72 31.76
C SER A 3 72.77 86.96 31.89
N PHE A 4 71.90 86.76 30.90
CA PHE A 4 71.70 85.59 30.05
C PHE A 4 71.17 85.98 28.66
N ARG A 5 71.86 85.58 27.58
CA ARG A 5 71.29 85.43 26.23
C ARG A 5 71.07 83.94 25.96
N GLN A 6 70.04 83.64 25.14
CA GLN A 6 69.65 82.35 24.55
C GLN A 6 68.68 81.47 25.35
N ALA A 7 67.38 81.69 25.16
CA ALA A 7 66.35 80.64 25.14
C ALA A 7 64.99 81.23 24.73
N HIS A 8 64.69 81.43 23.43
CA HIS A 8 63.29 81.72 23.06
C HIS A 8 62.84 81.34 21.63
N PHE A 9 63.69 80.82 20.74
CA PHE A 9 63.28 80.44 19.38
C PHE A 9 63.11 78.93 19.11
N ALA A 10 63.37 78.05 20.09
CA ALA A 10 63.33 76.59 19.87
C ALA A 10 61.97 75.90 20.13
N SER A 11 61.01 76.50 20.86
CA SER A 11 59.80 75.78 21.30
C SER A 11 58.63 75.75 20.29
N LYS A 12 58.62 76.61 19.26
CA LYS A 12 57.54 76.66 18.25
C LYS A 12 57.72 75.68 17.08
N GLN A 13 58.92 75.16 16.85
CA GLN A 13 59.19 74.21 15.75
C GLN A 13 58.86 72.75 16.13
N GLY A 14 58.97 72.36 17.41
CA GLY A 14 58.63 71.01 17.88
C GLY A 14 57.13 70.71 17.93
N ALA A 15 56.30 71.68 18.31
CA ALA A 15 54.85 71.51 18.39
C ALA A 15 54.18 71.40 17.00
N ALA A 16 54.63 72.19 16.03
CA ALA A 16 54.14 72.10 14.65
C ALA A 16 54.51 70.75 14.01
N LEU A 17 55.72 70.24 14.29
CA LEU A 17 56.15 68.93 13.82
C LEU A 17 55.28 67.80 14.41
N LEU A 18 54.98 67.85 15.71
CA LEU A 18 54.11 66.87 16.37
C LEU A 18 52.67 66.89 15.84
N ILE A 19 52.10 68.07 15.57
CA ILE A 19 50.75 68.20 15.01
C ILE A 19 50.70 67.67 13.57
N VAL A 20 51.69 68.00 12.73
CA VAL A 20 51.77 67.49 11.36
C VAL A 20 51.98 65.98 11.35
N LEU A 21 52.84 65.44 12.22
CA LEU A 21 53.06 64.00 12.35
C LEU A 21 51.77 63.28 12.80
N ALA A 22 51.04 63.83 13.78
CA ALA A 22 49.77 63.29 14.24
C ALA A 22 48.69 63.33 13.15
N LEU A 23 48.61 64.42 12.37
CA LEU A 23 47.71 64.54 11.21
C LEU A 23 48.04 63.54 10.11
N VAL A 24 49.32 63.34 9.80
CA VAL A 24 49.77 62.34 8.82
C VAL A 24 49.41 60.94 9.30
N VAL A 25 49.68 60.60 10.56
CA VAL A 25 49.31 59.29 11.13
C VAL A 25 47.80 59.05 11.09
N LEU A 26 46.99 60.05 11.44
CA LEU A 26 45.53 59.97 11.33
C LEU A 26 45.06 59.79 9.89
N LEU A 27 45.59 60.57 8.95
CA LEU A 27 45.24 60.47 7.53
C LEU A 27 45.63 59.10 6.96
N THR A 28 46.80 58.57 7.36
CA THR A 28 47.27 57.24 6.94
C THR A 28 46.39 56.15 7.54
N GLY A 29 46.01 56.27 8.82
CA GLY A 29 45.08 55.36 9.50
C GLY A 29 43.71 55.31 8.84
N VAL A 30 43.14 56.48 8.50
CA VAL A 30 41.87 56.57 7.75
C VAL A 30 42.00 55.96 6.35
N SER A 31 43.11 56.21 5.65
CA SER A 31 43.36 55.65 4.32
C SER A 31 43.47 54.12 4.33
N VAL A 32 44.18 53.56 5.31
CA VAL A 32 44.30 52.11 5.49
C VAL A 32 42.96 51.48 5.88
N ALA A 33 42.20 52.11 6.77
CA ALA A 33 40.87 51.65 7.15
C ALA A 33 39.90 51.64 5.95
N TYR A 34 39.93 52.67 5.11
CA TYR A 34 39.14 52.73 3.87
C TYR A 34 39.53 51.62 2.87
N LEU A 35 40.83 51.41 2.64
CA LEU A 35 41.32 50.34 1.76
C LEU A 35 40.99 48.93 2.31
N SER A 36 41.04 48.74 3.62
CA SER A 36 40.65 47.50 4.28
C SER A 36 39.15 47.22 4.09
N ARG A 37 38.29 48.21 4.34
CA ARG A 37 36.84 48.10 4.17
C ARG A 37 36.45 47.84 2.71
N THR A 38 37.01 48.59 1.76
CA THR A 38 36.74 48.40 0.33
C THR A 38 37.21 47.04 -0.18
N THR A 39 38.31 46.50 0.35
CA THR A 39 38.75 45.14 0.03
C THR A 39 37.77 44.08 0.56
N GLY A 40 37.27 44.26 1.79
CA GLY A 40 36.22 43.42 2.36
C GLY A 40 34.92 43.46 1.55
N ASP A 41 34.43 44.66 1.25
CA ASP A 41 33.20 44.85 0.47
C ASP A 41 33.32 44.25 -0.94
N ARG A 42 34.49 44.37 -1.58
CA ARG A 42 34.76 43.75 -2.88
C ARG A 42 34.77 42.22 -2.80
N GLN A 43 35.33 41.64 -1.75
CA GLN A 43 35.32 40.19 -1.55
C GLN A 43 33.90 39.67 -1.32
N VAL A 44 33.11 40.36 -0.50
CA VAL A 44 31.69 40.03 -0.27
C VAL A 44 30.90 40.15 -1.56
N ALA A 45 31.07 41.24 -2.32
CA ALA A 45 30.38 41.43 -3.60
C ALA A 45 30.74 40.33 -4.62
N HIS A 46 32.03 39.96 -4.72
CA HIS A 46 32.46 38.85 -5.59
C HIS A 46 31.92 37.50 -5.13
N ALA A 47 31.85 37.27 -3.82
CA ALA A 47 31.28 36.05 -3.25
C ALA A 47 29.78 35.96 -3.58
N SER A 48 29.02 37.04 -3.36
CA SER A 48 27.59 37.11 -3.68
C SER A 48 27.33 36.91 -5.18
N PHE A 49 28.10 37.58 -6.05
CA PHE A 49 27.97 37.40 -7.51
C PHE A 49 28.31 35.98 -7.96
N SER A 50 29.36 35.39 -7.39
CA SER A 50 29.73 34.00 -7.68
C SER A 50 28.66 33.03 -7.20
N GLN A 51 28.03 33.31 -6.06
CA GLN A 51 26.93 32.51 -5.53
C GLN A 51 25.73 32.55 -6.48
N SER A 52 25.30 33.74 -6.92
CA SER A 52 24.18 33.86 -7.88
C SER A 52 24.44 33.09 -9.18
N LYS A 53 25.67 33.14 -9.71
CA LYS A 53 26.06 32.36 -10.90
C LYS A 53 25.99 30.85 -10.68
N VAL A 54 26.43 30.40 -9.50
CA VAL A 54 26.38 28.98 -9.13
C VAL A 54 24.92 28.52 -8.97
N ASP A 55 24.07 29.36 -8.39
CA ASP A 55 22.64 29.06 -8.21
C ASP A 55 21.91 28.95 -9.56
N GLU A 56 22.17 29.87 -10.49
CA GLU A 56 21.62 29.82 -11.85
C GLU A 56 22.10 28.58 -12.63
N LEU A 57 23.39 28.25 -12.51
CA LEU A 57 23.96 27.04 -13.10
C LEU A 57 23.33 25.77 -12.49
N ALA A 58 23.11 25.76 -11.16
CA ALA A 58 22.52 24.62 -10.46
C ALA A 58 21.04 24.42 -10.83
N ALA A 59 20.27 25.50 -10.97
CA ALA A 59 18.89 25.44 -11.45
C ALA A 59 18.83 24.88 -12.87
N SER A 60 19.67 25.39 -13.78
CA SER A 60 19.76 24.90 -15.16
C SER A 60 20.17 23.42 -15.22
N ALA A 61 21.10 22.99 -14.37
CA ALA A 61 21.50 21.58 -14.27
C ALA A 61 20.35 20.70 -13.76
N MET A 62 19.56 21.19 -12.79
CA MET A 62 18.39 20.49 -12.28
C MET A 62 17.34 20.30 -13.38
N ASP A 63 17.05 21.33 -14.17
CA ASP A 63 16.10 21.27 -15.28
C ASP A 63 16.51 20.25 -16.34
N LEU A 64 17.81 20.13 -16.65
CA LEU A 64 18.33 19.11 -17.55
C LEU A 64 18.11 17.69 -17.00
N VAL A 65 18.38 17.48 -15.71
CA VAL A 65 18.20 16.18 -15.05
C VAL A 65 16.71 15.80 -14.97
N ILE A 66 15.84 16.76 -14.64
CA ILE A 66 14.38 16.57 -14.63
C ILE A 66 13.89 16.25 -16.05
N GLY A 67 14.36 16.98 -17.07
CA GLY A 67 14.03 16.74 -18.47
C GLY A 67 14.42 15.34 -18.94
N ASP A 68 15.58 14.82 -18.49
CA ASP A 68 16.01 13.46 -18.79
C ASP A 68 15.05 12.41 -18.17
N PHE A 69 14.55 12.61 -16.95
CA PHE A 69 13.53 11.73 -16.35
C PHE A 69 12.14 11.87 -16.99
N GLN A 70 11.72 13.08 -17.34
CA GLN A 70 10.46 13.28 -18.07
C GLN A 70 10.49 12.56 -19.43
N ARG A 71 11.65 12.63 -20.11
CA ARG A 71 11.86 11.91 -21.36
C ARG A 71 11.88 10.40 -21.16
N GLU A 72 12.45 9.92 -20.07
CA GLU A 72 12.41 8.50 -19.71
C GLU A 72 10.99 8.00 -19.43
N ILE A 73 10.17 8.77 -18.72
CA ILE A 73 8.75 8.46 -18.51
C ILE A 73 8.03 8.40 -19.87
N ALA A 74 8.26 9.37 -20.75
CA ALA A 74 7.66 9.38 -22.09
C ALA A 74 8.11 8.17 -22.93
N ASN A 75 9.40 7.85 -22.94
CA ASN A 75 9.96 6.69 -23.64
C ASN A 75 9.47 5.35 -23.05
N GLY A 76 9.25 5.32 -21.73
CA GLY A 76 8.79 4.16 -20.97
C GLY A 76 7.28 3.95 -20.96
N SER A 77 6.53 4.83 -21.64
CA SER A 77 5.07 4.80 -21.70
C SER A 77 4.56 4.37 -23.07
N SER A 78 3.37 3.77 -23.10
CA SER A 78 2.63 3.58 -24.35
C SER A 78 2.14 4.93 -24.87
N PRO A 79 2.14 5.19 -26.19
CA PRO A 79 1.49 6.38 -26.73
C PRO A 79 0.02 6.38 -26.30
N THR A 80 -0.41 7.37 -25.52
CA THR A 80 -1.83 7.62 -25.28
C THR A 80 -2.51 7.87 -26.63
N PRO A 81 -3.68 7.28 -26.90
CA PRO A 81 -4.52 7.78 -27.98
C PRO A 81 -4.83 9.24 -27.65
N SER A 82 -4.35 10.15 -28.48
CA SER A 82 -4.81 11.54 -28.48
C SER A 82 -6.33 11.51 -28.58
N PRO A 83 -7.10 12.10 -27.65
CA PRO A 83 -8.52 12.25 -27.86
C PRO A 83 -8.67 13.21 -29.04
N LEU A 84 -8.99 12.69 -30.22
CA LEU A 84 -9.43 13.51 -31.34
C LEU A 84 -10.81 14.06 -30.95
N PRO A 85 -10.98 15.37 -30.73
CA PRO A 85 -12.31 15.91 -30.43
C PRO A 85 -13.14 15.85 -31.72
N THR A 86 -14.16 14.98 -31.76
CA THR A 86 -15.03 14.79 -32.94
C THR A 86 -16.22 15.75 -33.00
N THR A 87 -16.28 16.78 -32.16
CA THR A 87 -17.39 17.75 -32.20
C THR A 87 -16.92 19.18 -31.95
N SER A 88 -17.08 20.04 -32.96
CA SER A 88 -17.11 21.50 -32.82
C SER A 88 -18.54 21.94 -32.51
N PRO A 89 -18.80 22.88 -31.59
CA PRO A 89 -17.88 23.78 -30.89
C PRO A 89 -17.27 23.16 -29.62
N MET A 90 -16.00 23.50 -29.36
CA MET A 90 -15.22 23.05 -28.20
C MET A 90 -15.83 23.54 -26.88
N PRO A 91 -16.28 22.65 -25.98
CA PRO A 91 -16.35 22.99 -24.56
C PRO A 91 -14.93 23.32 -24.09
N ILE A 92 -14.80 24.22 -23.12
CA ILE A 92 -13.56 24.45 -22.37
C ILE A 92 -12.92 23.09 -22.10
N PRO A 93 -11.65 22.84 -22.50
CA PRO A 93 -11.05 21.54 -22.27
C PRO A 93 -11.01 21.33 -20.76
N THR A 94 -11.89 20.47 -20.26
CA THR A 94 -11.69 19.80 -18.97
C THR A 94 -10.27 19.26 -19.05
N ALA A 95 -9.36 19.77 -18.22
CA ALA A 95 -7.98 19.33 -18.23
C ALA A 95 -7.97 17.81 -17.96
N THR A 96 -7.93 17.01 -19.01
CA THR A 96 -7.71 15.58 -18.91
C THR A 96 -6.25 15.44 -18.52
N PRO A 97 -5.94 14.98 -17.29
CA PRO A 97 -4.55 14.79 -16.90
C PRO A 97 -3.93 13.78 -17.87
N PHE A 98 -2.78 14.12 -18.44
CA PHE A 98 -1.99 13.17 -19.24
C PHE A 98 -1.60 12.00 -18.33
N VAL A 99 -2.23 10.86 -18.54
CA VAL A 99 -1.81 9.59 -17.91
C VAL A 99 -0.73 9.00 -18.80
N TYR A 100 0.41 8.66 -18.20
CA TYR A 100 1.52 7.97 -18.85
C TYR A 100 1.43 6.47 -18.51
N PRO A 101 0.66 5.66 -19.27
CA PRO A 101 0.55 4.24 -19.02
C PRO A 101 1.88 3.55 -19.36
N LEU A 102 2.39 2.76 -18.42
CA LEU A 102 3.66 2.06 -18.57
C LEU A 102 3.61 1.08 -19.75
N SER A 103 4.61 1.13 -20.64
CA SER A 103 4.74 0.14 -21.72
C SER A 103 5.16 -1.24 -21.19
N THR A 104 5.89 -1.26 -20.06
CA THR A 104 6.24 -2.48 -19.32
C THR A 104 6.19 -2.23 -17.81
N PRO A 105 5.87 -3.23 -16.96
CA PRO A 105 5.87 -3.05 -15.50
C PRO A 105 7.21 -2.60 -14.92
N ALA A 106 8.33 -2.91 -15.59
CA ALA A 106 9.66 -2.51 -15.17
C ALA A 106 9.87 -0.98 -15.21
N ASN A 107 9.09 -0.26 -16.02
CA ASN A 107 9.21 1.19 -16.19
C ASN A 107 8.50 2.00 -15.10
N ILE A 108 7.90 1.35 -14.09
CA ILE A 108 7.22 2.02 -12.96
C ILE A 108 8.19 2.84 -12.10
N VAL A 109 9.47 2.49 -12.13
CA VAL A 109 10.55 3.21 -11.45
C VAL A 109 11.59 3.65 -12.48
N PRO A 110 12.29 4.76 -12.24
CA PRO A 110 13.40 5.14 -13.10
C PRO A 110 14.47 4.06 -13.18
N MET A 111 15.02 3.86 -14.38
CA MET A 111 16.13 2.97 -14.68
C MET A 111 17.34 3.35 -13.84
N ARG A 112 17.91 2.33 -13.18
CA ARG A 112 19.05 2.47 -12.28
C ARG A 112 20.37 2.33 -13.02
N ASN A 113 21.38 3.10 -12.60
CA ASN A 113 22.74 2.99 -13.10
C ASN A 113 23.79 3.25 -12.00
N PRO A 114 24.69 2.27 -11.69
CA PRO A 114 24.81 0.94 -12.30
C PRO A 114 23.58 0.06 -12.02
N THR A 115 23.30 -0.88 -12.94
CA THR A 115 22.11 -1.76 -12.96
C THR A 115 22.11 -2.86 -11.88
N SER A 116 22.84 -2.68 -10.77
CA SER A 116 22.98 -3.70 -9.73
C SER A 116 21.60 -4.21 -9.32
N THR A 117 21.35 -5.49 -9.57
CA THR A 117 20.14 -6.19 -9.14
C THR A 117 20.00 -6.04 -7.62
N PRO A 118 18.81 -5.70 -7.08
CA PRO A 118 18.59 -5.77 -5.65
C PRO A 118 19.01 -7.15 -5.12
N GLY A 119 20.01 -7.21 -4.23
CA GLY A 119 20.56 -8.47 -3.70
C GLY A 119 21.92 -8.91 -4.27
N THR A 120 22.50 -8.22 -5.25
CA THR A 120 23.91 -8.44 -5.66
C THR A 120 24.82 -7.35 -5.10
N THR A 121 25.96 -7.72 -4.52
CA THR A 121 26.99 -6.77 -4.09
C THR A 121 27.84 -6.32 -5.28
N PRO A 122 28.03 -5.01 -5.51
CA PRO A 122 27.58 -3.88 -4.69
C PRO A 122 26.25 -3.28 -5.19
N ALA A 123 25.17 -3.43 -4.43
CA ALA A 123 23.92 -2.70 -4.64
C ALA A 123 23.86 -1.52 -3.66
N ILE A 124 23.67 -0.32 -4.19
CA ILE A 124 23.46 0.89 -3.40
C ILE A 124 21.93 1.11 -3.33
N PRO A 125 21.26 0.78 -2.21
CA PRO A 125 19.80 0.57 -2.21
C PRO A 125 18.99 1.77 -2.67
N ASN A 126 19.37 2.97 -2.23
CA ASN A 126 18.65 4.20 -2.52
C ASN A 126 19.18 4.95 -3.73
N ARG A 127 20.27 4.52 -4.38
CA ARG A 127 20.82 5.25 -5.53
C ARG A 127 20.10 4.85 -6.82
N ILE A 128 19.63 5.85 -7.54
CA ILE A 128 19.02 5.69 -8.85
C ILE A 128 20.05 5.90 -9.95
N ARG A 129 20.68 7.08 -10.00
CA ARG A 129 21.60 7.44 -11.07
C ARG A 129 22.69 8.37 -10.55
N SER A 130 23.81 8.45 -11.25
CA SER A 130 24.74 9.57 -11.09
C SER A 130 25.31 9.95 -12.44
N SER A 131 25.92 11.13 -12.53
CA SER A 131 26.70 11.49 -13.69
C SER A 131 27.91 10.56 -13.77
N VAL A 132 27.91 9.70 -14.79
CA VAL A 132 29.02 8.78 -15.09
C VAL A 132 29.42 8.93 -16.55
N ARG A 133 30.72 8.83 -16.80
CA ARG A 133 31.29 8.80 -18.14
C ARG A 133 30.87 7.52 -18.88
N SER A 134 30.70 7.61 -20.20
CA SER A 134 30.34 6.49 -21.07
C SER A 134 29.14 5.69 -20.55
N ASP A 135 28.09 6.41 -20.12
CA ASP A 135 26.89 5.80 -19.55
C ASP A 135 26.17 4.93 -20.60
N SER A 136 26.09 3.63 -20.32
CA SER A 136 25.43 2.64 -21.17
C SER A 136 24.09 2.18 -20.59
N ILE A 137 23.37 3.06 -19.90
CA ILE A 137 22.04 2.76 -19.36
C ILE A 137 21.09 2.24 -20.44
N ALA A 138 20.32 1.21 -20.11
CA ALA A 138 19.35 0.62 -21.03
C ALA A 138 18.11 1.51 -21.21
N SER A 139 17.49 1.44 -22.39
CA SER A 139 16.18 2.05 -22.67
C SER A 139 15.13 1.54 -21.65
N PRO A 140 14.21 2.39 -21.15
CA PRO A 140 13.92 3.77 -21.56
C PRO A 140 14.83 4.86 -20.96
N GLY A 141 15.82 4.47 -20.15
CA GLY A 141 16.72 5.38 -19.47
C GLY A 141 17.49 6.30 -20.43
N VAL A 142 17.69 7.55 -20.02
CA VAL A 142 18.50 8.53 -20.76
C VAL A 142 19.94 8.52 -20.24
N PRO A 143 20.95 8.28 -21.11
CA PRO A 143 22.35 8.27 -20.71
C PRO A 143 22.85 9.61 -20.15
N SER A 144 23.68 9.54 -19.12
CA SER A 144 24.43 10.68 -18.60
C SER A 144 25.35 11.32 -19.66
N ARG A 145 25.47 12.65 -19.59
CA ARG A 145 26.34 13.48 -20.45
C ARG A 145 27.70 13.80 -19.81
N ALA A 146 28.13 13.00 -18.83
CA ALA A 146 29.35 13.27 -18.08
C ALA A 146 30.61 13.03 -18.92
N SER A 147 31.61 13.87 -18.68
CA SER A 147 32.95 13.76 -19.26
C SER A 147 33.80 12.80 -18.44
N ALA A 148 34.92 12.33 -18.98
CA ALA A 148 35.84 11.43 -18.30
C ALA A 148 36.72 12.12 -17.23
N VAL A 149 36.12 12.95 -16.38
CA VAL A 149 36.78 13.73 -15.32
C VAL A 149 36.00 13.57 -14.02
N SER A 150 36.60 12.91 -13.03
CA SER A 150 35.91 12.65 -11.76
C SER A 150 35.84 13.89 -10.87
N SER A 151 34.80 14.02 -10.06
CA SER A 151 34.69 15.09 -9.07
C SER A 151 35.72 15.03 -7.94
N THR A 152 36.34 13.87 -7.72
CA THR A 152 37.45 13.69 -6.77
C THR A 152 38.82 14.00 -7.36
N GLU A 153 38.96 14.16 -8.67
CA GLU A 153 40.22 14.59 -9.28
C GLU A 153 40.50 16.06 -8.97
N LEU A 154 41.78 16.37 -8.74
CA LEU A 154 42.21 17.74 -8.45
C LEU A 154 41.95 18.63 -9.67
N SER A 155 41.19 19.69 -9.46
CA SER A 155 41.12 20.79 -10.43
C SER A 155 42.46 21.54 -10.48
N ALA A 156 42.68 22.34 -11.53
CA ALA A 156 43.92 23.11 -11.70
C ALA A 156 44.24 24.06 -10.52
N ASN A 157 43.25 24.41 -9.70
CA ASN A 157 43.40 25.21 -8.47
C ASN A 157 43.57 24.36 -7.19
N GLY A 158 43.81 23.05 -7.31
CA GLY A 158 43.98 22.11 -6.20
C GLY A 158 42.68 21.72 -5.47
N ARG A 159 41.50 22.14 -5.95
CA ARG A 159 40.21 21.81 -5.31
C ARG A 159 39.61 20.52 -5.87
N LEU A 160 38.96 19.74 -5.00
CA LEU A 160 38.20 18.54 -5.34
C LEU A 160 36.96 18.41 -4.43
N VAL A 161 36.01 17.56 -4.83
CA VAL A 161 34.88 17.16 -3.98
C VAL A 161 35.23 15.82 -3.33
N LYS A 162 35.39 15.80 -1.99
CA LYS A 162 35.72 14.57 -1.25
C LYS A 162 34.55 13.57 -1.32
N LEU A 163 34.87 12.27 -1.27
CA LEU A 163 33.86 11.21 -1.30
C LEU A 163 32.82 11.35 -0.17
N ALA A 164 33.25 11.67 1.04
CA ALA A 164 32.36 11.93 2.18
C ALA A 164 31.35 13.07 1.91
N ARG A 165 31.68 14.07 1.07
CA ARG A 165 30.76 15.16 0.72
C ARG A 165 29.53 14.63 -0.03
N TRP A 166 29.71 13.61 -0.85
CA TRP A 166 28.65 12.98 -1.64
C TRP A 166 27.66 12.16 -0.83
N ASN A 167 27.95 11.86 0.44
CA ASN A 167 27.03 11.17 1.36
C ASN A 167 26.65 12.03 2.58
N LYS A 168 26.74 13.36 2.48
CA LYS A 168 26.25 14.26 3.54
C LYS A 168 24.76 14.14 3.82
N HIS A 169 24.00 13.53 2.92
CA HIS A 169 22.58 13.26 3.07
C HIS A 169 22.29 11.94 3.80
N TYR A 170 23.30 11.10 4.09
CA TYR A 170 23.14 9.82 4.81
C TYR A 170 22.18 8.81 4.15
N LEU A 171 22.01 8.84 2.82
CA LEU A 171 21.12 7.89 2.11
C LEU A 171 21.83 6.61 1.69
N ILE A 172 23.15 6.54 1.90
CA ILE A 172 23.95 5.34 1.67
C ILE A 172 24.74 5.00 2.93
N PRO A 173 25.00 3.70 3.20
CA PRO A 173 25.73 3.29 4.39
C PRO A 173 27.08 3.99 4.51
N ARG A 174 27.39 4.40 5.74
CA ARG A 174 28.69 4.94 6.12
C ARG A 174 29.62 3.78 6.47
N GLN A 175 30.92 4.03 6.41
CA GLN A 175 31.92 3.08 6.86
C GLN A 175 31.58 2.53 8.26
N ALA A 176 31.63 1.20 8.41
CA ALA A 176 31.35 0.54 9.68
C ALA A 176 32.24 1.08 10.81
N GLY A 177 31.65 1.42 11.95
CA GLY A 177 32.35 1.98 13.11
C GLY A 177 32.74 3.46 12.99
N ALA A 178 32.36 4.15 11.91
CA ALA A 178 32.62 5.57 11.74
C ALA A 178 31.78 6.43 12.70
N SER A 179 32.37 7.50 13.23
CA SER A 179 31.67 8.47 14.09
C SER A 179 30.46 9.07 13.38
N ALA A 180 29.43 9.50 14.12
CA ALA A 180 28.17 9.97 13.52
C ALA A 180 28.34 11.07 12.46
N SER A 181 29.36 11.93 12.61
CA SER A 181 29.69 13.01 11.66
C SER A 181 30.51 12.58 10.44
N ASP A 182 31.12 11.39 10.46
CA ASP A 182 31.89 10.87 9.34
C ASP A 182 30.96 10.22 8.31
N THR A 183 30.78 10.90 7.20
CA THR A 183 29.91 10.50 6.10
C THR A 183 30.64 9.71 5.02
N THR A 184 31.86 9.24 5.26
CA THR A 184 32.59 8.41 4.31
C THR A 184 31.77 7.16 3.96
N PRO A 185 31.42 6.94 2.67
CA PRO A 185 30.66 5.75 2.26
C PRO A 185 31.38 4.47 2.60
N ASP A 186 30.63 3.42 2.93
CA ASP A 186 31.21 2.09 3.15
C ASP A 186 31.92 1.60 1.86
N PRO A 187 33.23 1.25 1.92
CA PRO A 187 33.98 0.76 0.78
C PRO A 187 33.35 -0.46 0.09
N ILE A 188 32.62 -1.30 0.83
CA ILE A 188 31.92 -2.49 0.29
C ILE A 188 30.85 -2.09 -0.75
N LEU A 189 30.30 -0.89 -0.64
CA LEU A 189 29.30 -0.37 -1.59
C LEU A 189 29.87 -0.05 -2.97
N GLY A 190 31.20 0.00 -3.13
CA GLY A 190 31.82 0.42 -4.39
C GLY A 190 31.32 1.78 -4.88
N PHE A 191 30.96 2.70 -3.98
CA PHE A 191 30.45 4.01 -4.36
C PHE A 191 31.57 4.85 -4.99
N THR A 192 31.44 5.12 -6.29
CA THR A 192 32.34 6.01 -7.03
C THR A 192 31.76 7.41 -7.06
N ALA A 193 32.62 8.42 -6.87
CA ALA A 193 32.22 9.81 -6.98
C ALA A 193 31.73 10.12 -8.42
N PRO A 194 30.65 10.90 -8.58
CA PRO A 194 30.16 11.32 -9.88
C PRO A 194 31.19 12.08 -10.71
N ASP A 195 31.10 11.92 -12.02
CA ASP A 195 31.92 12.61 -13.02
C ASP A 195 31.33 13.97 -13.39
N TRP A 196 32.16 14.91 -13.85
CA TRP A 196 31.73 16.24 -14.26
C TRP A 196 31.01 16.23 -15.60
N VAL A 197 29.80 16.81 -15.62
CA VAL A 197 29.13 17.28 -16.84
C VAL A 197 29.58 18.72 -17.09
N ILE A 198 30.10 18.98 -18.29
CA ILE A 198 30.56 20.29 -18.70
C ILE A 198 29.43 21.00 -19.46
N LEU A 199 29.07 22.19 -19.01
CA LEU A 199 28.07 23.03 -19.65
C LEU A 199 28.76 24.06 -20.55
N THR A 200 28.50 23.97 -21.85
CA THR A 200 28.96 24.95 -22.85
C THR A 200 27.85 25.94 -23.19
N ARG A 201 28.14 26.97 -23.99
CA ARG A 201 27.09 27.91 -24.47
C ARG A 201 26.02 27.22 -25.34
N ASN A 202 26.34 26.08 -25.94
CA ASN A 202 25.40 25.25 -26.69
C ASN A 202 24.77 24.10 -25.86
N GLY A 203 24.98 24.09 -24.54
CA GLY A 203 24.46 23.07 -23.64
C GLY A 203 25.49 22.02 -23.20
N PRO A 204 25.04 20.93 -22.57
CA PRO A 204 25.92 19.92 -21.97
C PRO A 204 26.57 19.03 -23.02
N VAL A 205 27.90 18.87 -22.94
CA VAL A 205 28.69 18.04 -23.86
C VAL A 205 29.67 17.17 -23.05
N ALA A 206 29.79 15.90 -23.44
CA ALA A 206 30.74 14.96 -22.86
C ALA A 206 32.10 15.03 -23.59
N PHE A 207 33.19 14.95 -22.83
CA PHE A 207 34.56 14.95 -23.34
C PHE A 207 35.35 13.76 -22.78
N SER A 208 36.18 13.14 -23.61
CA SER A 208 37.07 12.04 -23.20
C SER A 208 38.47 12.54 -22.81
N THR A 209 38.88 13.72 -23.28
CA THR A 209 40.17 14.37 -23.00
C THR A 209 40.01 15.89 -22.93
N TRP A 210 41.01 16.58 -22.35
CA TRP A 210 41.00 18.04 -22.26
C TRP A 210 40.93 18.71 -23.64
N ASN A 211 40.02 19.68 -23.77
CA ASN A 211 39.82 20.45 -24.99
C ASN A 211 40.11 21.94 -24.74
N SER A 212 41.11 22.49 -25.45
CA SER A 212 41.54 23.89 -25.30
C SER A 212 40.48 24.92 -25.69
N THR A 213 39.47 24.54 -26.49
CA THR A 213 38.34 25.41 -26.82
C THR A 213 37.45 25.70 -25.61
N LEU A 214 37.48 24.86 -24.56
CA LEU A 214 36.67 25.07 -23.36
C LEU A 214 37.08 26.32 -22.56
N LYS A 215 38.35 26.75 -22.65
CA LYS A 215 38.86 27.94 -21.95
C LYS A 215 38.79 29.22 -22.77
N ASP A 216 38.54 29.14 -24.07
CA ASP A 216 38.50 30.32 -24.94
C ASP A 216 37.19 31.07 -24.75
N SER A 217 37.24 32.20 -24.04
CA SER A 217 36.07 33.03 -23.72
C SER A 217 35.55 33.86 -24.90
N SER A 218 36.15 33.76 -26.09
CA SER A 218 35.72 34.48 -27.29
C SER A 218 34.20 34.34 -27.52
N GLN A 219 33.55 35.44 -27.92
CA GLN A 219 32.09 35.48 -27.98
C GLN A 219 31.50 34.56 -29.07
N SER A 220 32.28 34.30 -30.13
CA SER A 220 31.97 33.38 -31.22
C SER A 220 32.15 31.90 -30.86
N ASN A 221 32.84 31.58 -29.75
CA ASN A 221 33.07 30.21 -29.34
C ASN A 221 31.88 29.64 -28.56
N ASN A 222 31.09 28.82 -29.26
CA ASN A 222 29.95 28.12 -28.66
C ASN A 222 30.36 26.97 -27.72
N SER A 223 31.60 26.48 -27.82
CA SER A 223 32.13 25.42 -26.97
C SER A 223 32.72 25.95 -25.66
N TYR A 224 32.73 27.26 -25.43
CA TYR A 224 33.23 27.85 -24.18
C TYR A 224 32.50 27.26 -22.97
N CYS A 225 33.26 26.80 -21.97
CA CYS A 225 32.74 26.27 -20.72
C CYS A 225 32.16 27.40 -19.87
N VAL A 226 30.84 27.39 -19.69
CA VAL A 226 30.13 28.34 -18.83
C VAL A 226 30.12 27.84 -17.38
N GLY A 227 30.14 26.53 -17.19
CA GLY A 227 30.16 25.90 -15.88
C GLY A 227 30.29 24.38 -15.95
N ARG A 228 30.33 23.75 -14.79
CA ARG A 228 30.28 22.29 -14.66
C ARG A 228 29.43 21.90 -13.48
N TYR A 229 28.77 20.76 -13.59
CA TYR A 229 27.99 20.18 -12.50
C TYR A 229 28.21 18.66 -12.48
N ALA A 230 27.94 18.05 -11.34
CA ALA A 230 27.97 16.61 -11.17
C ALA A 230 26.78 16.26 -10.27
N TYR A 231 26.19 15.08 -10.43
CA TYR A 231 24.97 14.73 -9.71
C TYR A 231 24.98 13.27 -9.26
N ALA A 232 24.30 13.02 -8.15
CA ALA A 232 23.89 11.70 -7.70
C ALA A 232 22.42 11.82 -7.25
N ILE A 233 21.60 10.88 -7.69
CA ILE A 233 20.15 10.89 -7.55
C ILE A 233 19.79 9.69 -6.71
N TYR A 234 18.98 9.94 -5.69
CA TYR A 234 18.54 8.94 -4.74
C TYR A 234 17.02 8.88 -4.69
N ASP A 235 16.50 7.68 -4.44
CA ASP A 235 15.09 7.42 -4.24
C ASP A 235 14.74 7.61 -2.76
N GLU A 236 13.91 8.61 -2.48
CA GLU A 236 13.33 8.84 -1.15
C GLU A 236 11.87 8.35 -1.06
N GLY A 237 11.30 7.85 -2.16
CA GLY A 237 9.88 7.48 -2.27
C GLY A 237 9.46 6.34 -1.34
N GLY A 238 10.38 5.42 -1.05
CA GLY A 238 10.16 4.30 -0.12
C GLY A 238 10.64 4.54 1.32
N LEU A 239 11.12 5.74 1.65
CA LEU A 239 11.62 6.03 2.99
C LEU A 239 10.47 6.29 3.94
N LEU A 240 10.64 5.83 5.18
CA LEU A 240 9.66 5.99 6.22
C LEU A 240 9.68 7.43 6.72
N ASP A 241 8.53 8.13 6.62
CA ASP A 241 8.44 9.51 7.11
C ASP A 241 8.51 9.56 8.64
N VAL A 242 9.61 10.12 9.15
CA VAL A 242 9.88 10.29 10.58
C VAL A 242 8.95 11.31 11.24
N ASN A 243 8.20 12.11 10.49
CA ASN A 243 7.15 12.95 11.07
C ASN A 243 5.95 12.13 11.57
N VAL A 244 5.78 10.92 11.04
CA VAL A 244 4.64 10.05 11.37
C VAL A 244 5.12 8.81 12.10
N ALA A 245 6.22 8.21 11.65
CA ALA A 245 6.59 6.86 12.05
C ALA A 245 7.13 6.69 13.48
N GLY A 246 6.87 5.52 14.05
CA GLY A 246 7.30 5.11 15.39
C GLY A 246 6.17 5.19 16.42
N TYR A 247 6.15 4.23 17.36
CA TYR A 247 5.18 4.18 18.45
C TYR A 247 5.87 4.23 19.82
N PRO A 248 5.21 4.79 20.85
CA PRO A 248 5.79 4.91 22.18
C PRO A 248 5.82 3.56 22.93
N SER A 249 6.71 3.43 23.92
CA SER A 249 6.98 2.18 24.66
C SER A 249 5.79 1.51 25.34
N SER A 250 4.73 2.26 25.66
CA SER A 250 3.55 1.76 26.39
C SER A 250 2.35 1.45 25.48
N ALA A 251 2.53 1.51 24.16
CA ALA A 251 1.50 1.07 23.21
C ALA A 251 1.48 -0.47 23.14
N THR A 252 0.29 -1.06 23.13
CA THR A 252 0.09 -2.52 23.12
C THR A 252 -0.10 -3.06 21.71
N ALA A 253 0.21 -4.35 21.50
CA ALA A 253 0.02 -5.02 20.21
C ALA A 253 -1.42 -4.95 19.69
N ALA A 254 -2.42 -4.87 20.56
CA ALA A 254 -3.82 -4.67 20.16
C ALA A 254 -4.09 -3.25 19.63
N GLN A 255 -3.36 -2.24 20.09
CA GLN A 255 -3.52 -0.85 19.69
C GLN A 255 -2.85 -0.53 18.35
N TYR A 256 -1.68 -1.12 18.06
CA TYR A 256 -0.97 -0.92 16.79
C TYR A 256 -1.14 -2.09 15.78
N GLY A 257 -1.71 -3.21 16.21
CA GLY A 257 -2.00 -4.41 15.41
C GLY A 257 -3.03 -4.29 14.29
N PRO A 258 -4.01 -3.36 14.31
CA PRO A 258 -4.99 -3.17 13.22
C PRO A 258 -4.45 -2.60 11.88
N LYS A 259 -3.15 -2.79 11.61
CA LYS A 259 -2.22 -2.24 10.60
C LYS A 259 -2.78 -1.44 9.40
N GLY A 260 -2.07 -0.33 9.13
CA GLY A 260 -2.06 0.36 7.83
C GLY A 260 -1.34 1.72 7.81
N VAL A 261 -1.03 2.32 8.97
CA VAL A 261 -0.40 3.65 9.05
C VAL A 261 1.07 3.57 9.45
N SER A 262 1.92 4.39 8.84
CA SER A 262 3.35 4.49 9.14
C SER A 262 3.64 4.83 10.61
N ALA A 263 2.69 5.46 11.30
CA ALA A 263 2.75 5.79 12.72
C ALA A 263 2.96 4.60 13.66
N PHE A 264 2.66 3.39 13.20
CA PHE A 264 2.83 2.16 13.95
C PHE A 264 4.01 1.32 13.47
N ALA A 265 4.90 1.89 12.65
CA ALA A 265 6.13 1.23 12.25
C ALA A 265 7.07 1.03 13.45
N ASP A 266 7.65 -0.16 13.55
CA ASP A 266 8.67 -0.47 14.55
C ASP A 266 10.03 0.04 14.10
N LEU A 267 10.47 1.13 14.71
CA LEU A 267 11.75 1.77 14.39
C LEU A 267 12.95 1.08 15.05
N THR A 268 12.73 0.14 15.99
CA THR A 268 13.84 -0.60 16.62
C THR A 268 14.58 -1.48 15.61
N VAL A 269 13.88 -1.92 14.56
CA VAL A 269 14.43 -2.65 13.42
C VAL A 269 15.47 -1.81 12.64
N LEU A 270 15.40 -0.48 12.72
CA LEU A 270 16.35 0.44 12.09
C LEU A 270 17.57 0.76 13.00
N GLY A 271 17.67 0.13 14.17
CA GLY A 271 18.74 0.35 15.13
C GLY A 271 18.49 1.49 16.13
N LEU A 272 17.30 2.09 16.14
CA LEU A 272 16.95 3.08 17.16
C LEU A 272 16.57 2.39 18.48
N SER A 273 17.03 2.92 19.61
CA SER A 273 16.59 2.43 20.92
C SER A 273 15.15 2.89 21.20
N GLN A 274 14.42 2.16 22.04
CA GLN A 274 13.08 2.59 22.45
C GLN A 274 13.09 3.97 23.14
N THR A 275 14.18 4.32 23.83
CA THR A 275 14.37 5.65 24.42
C THR A 275 14.47 6.72 23.35
N ASP A 276 15.21 6.48 22.26
CA ASP A 276 15.29 7.43 21.14
C ASP A 276 13.95 7.54 20.41
N ILE A 277 13.20 6.44 20.26
CA ILE A 277 11.86 6.46 19.68
C ILE A 277 10.93 7.32 20.53
N ASN A 278 10.95 7.14 21.85
CA ASN A 278 10.20 7.98 22.79
C ASN A 278 10.63 9.45 22.70
N ALA A 279 11.92 9.74 22.49
CA ALA A 279 12.43 11.10 22.28
C ALA A 279 11.78 11.76 21.05
N ILE A 280 11.75 11.05 19.91
CA ILE A 280 11.23 11.57 18.65
C ILE A 280 9.70 11.68 18.67
N VAL A 281 9.00 10.65 19.17
CA VAL A 281 7.53 10.66 19.29
C VAL A 281 7.08 11.70 20.32
N GLY A 282 7.77 11.81 21.45
CA GLY A 282 7.44 12.77 22.50
C GLY A 282 7.70 14.22 22.11
N TRP A 283 8.73 14.47 21.29
CA TRP A 283 8.99 15.81 20.74
C TRP A 283 7.90 16.23 19.73
N ARG A 284 7.52 15.33 18.81
CA ARG A 284 6.58 15.66 17.74
C ARG A 284 5.11 15.68 18.21
N ASN A 285 4.74 14.81 19.15
CA ASN A 285 3.38 14.66 19.67
C ASN A 285 3.28 15.11 21.13
N TYR A 286 4.06 16.11 21.53
CA TYR A 286 4.14 16.57 22.91
C TYR A 286 2.76 16.97 23.46
N PHE A 287 1.97 17.70 22.68
CA PHE A 287 0.62 18.12 23.06
C PHE A 287 -0.38 16.98 22.94
N SER A 288 -0.41 16.31 21.78
CA SER A 288 -1.42 15.29 21.49
C SER A 288 -1.30 14.04 22.37
N ALA A 289 -0.08 13.62 22.69
CA ALA A 289 0.16 12.43 23.51
C ALA A 289 0.32 12.76 25.00
N GLY A 290 0.81 13.97 25.34
CA GLY A 290 1.06 14.38 26.73
C GLY A 290 2.10 13.53 27.48
N PRO A 291 3.27 13.23 26.89
CA PRO A 291 4.33 12.52 27.62
C PRO A 291 4.91 13.39 28.74
N SER A 292 5.51 12.75 29.74
CA SER A 292 6.24 13.43 30.81
C SER A 292 7.73 13.53 30.50
N GLY A 293 8.43 14.51 31.09
CA GLY A 293 9.87 14.73 30.89
C GLY A 293 10.20 15.81 29.85
N ASN A 294 11.48 15.86 29.46
CA ASN A 294 12.03 16.87 28.54
C ASN A 294 12.90 16.16 27.50
N PHE A 295 12.92 16.68 26.27
CA PHE A 295 13.78 16.15 25.22
C PHE A 295 15.26 16.11 25.67
N PRO A 296 16.00 15.01 25.44
CA PRO A 296 15.63 13.79 24.71
C PRO A 296 14.95 12.69 25.57
N ASN A 297 14.68 12.93 26.85
CA ASN A 297 14.19 11.93 27.81
C ASN A 297 12.68 12.09 28.09
N PHE A 298 11.85 11.53 27.21
CA PHE A 298 10.40 11.46 27.40
C PHE A 298 9.95 10.10 27.94
N ASN A 299 8.94 10.11 28.81
CA ASN A 299 8.31 8.92 29.37
C ASN A 299 6.81 8.88 29.02
N PHE A 300 6.39 7.74 28.47
CA PHE A 300 5.02 7.44 28.08
C PHE A 300 4.42 6.40 29.03
N ASN A 301 3.43 6.81 29.83
CA ASN A 301 2.58 5.87 30.56
C ASN A 301 1.44 5.33 29.65
N ALA A 302 0.61 4.43 30.18
CA ALA A 302 -0.50 3.84 29.43
C ALA A 302 -1.51 4.87 28.91
N ASN A 303 -1.75 5.95 29.65
CA ASN A 303 -2.66 7.02 29.25
C ASN A 303 -2.08 7.83 28.08
N ALA A 304 -0.81 8.24 28.17
CA ALA A 304 -0.14 8.99 27.11
C ALA A 304 -0.02 8.16 25.81
N ALA A 305 0.26 6.85 25.92
CA ALA A 305 0.25 5.95 24.78
C ALA A 305 -1.14 5.80 24.16
N THR A 306 -2.20 5.73 24.97
CA THR A 306 -3.58 5.70 24.48
C THR A 306 -3.97 7.00 23.79
N ASN A 307 -3.58 8.15 24.34
CA ASN A 307 -3.80 9.46 23.71
C ASN A 307 -3.07 9.57 22.36
N TYR A 308 -1.83 9.10 22.28
CA TYR A 308 -1.09 9.00 21.02
C TYR A 308 -1.85 8.16 19.98
N VAL A 309 -2.28 6.94 20.35
CA VAL A 309 -3.01 6.05 19.45
C VAL A 309 -4.32 6.69 18.98
N ASN A 310 -5.07 7.32 19.88
CA ASN A 310 -6.29 8.03 19.53
C ASN A 310 -6.02 9.18 18.55
N SER A 311 -4.99 10.00 18.79
CA SER A 311 -4.57 11.09 17.90
C SER A 311 -4.19 10.61 16.51
N VAL A 312 -3.44 9.50 16.42
CA VAL A 312 -3.06 8.87 15.15
C VAL A 312 -4.29 8.36 14.40
N LEU A 313 -5.20 7.67 15.09
CA LEU A 313 -6.38 7.07 14.48
C LEU A 313 -7.47 8.10 14.12
N SER A 314 -7.52 9.23 14.83
CA SER A 314 -8.45 10.34 14.53
C SER A 314 -7.89 11.36 13.53
N ASN A 315 -6.67 11.15 13.00
CA ASN A 315 -6.04 12.10 12.10
C ASN A 315 -6.74 12.11 10.72
N THR A 316 -7.39 13.23 10.40
CA THR A 316 -8.10 13.44 9.12
C THR A 316 -7.24 14.12 8.05
N ASN A 317 -6.17 14.81 8.45
CA ASN A 317 -5.31 15.59 7.55
C ASN A 317 -4.18 14.76 6.91
N GLY A 318 -4.18 13.43 7.08
CA GLY A 318 -3.12 12.55 6.58
C GLY A 318 -1.73 12.93 7.13
N PHE A 319 -1.69 13.48 8.34
CA PHE A 319 -0.50 14.03 9.01
C PHE A 319 0.19 15.19 8.28
N MET A 320 -0.42 15.79 7.24
CA MET A 320 0.21 16.81 6.39
C MET A 320 0.48 18.12 7.14
N THR A 321 -0.20 18.32 8.26
CA THR A 321 -0.03 19.44 9.16
C THR A 321 -0.03 18.96 10.60
N VAL A 322 0.66 19.71 11.45
CA VAL A 322 0.61 19.53 12.90
C VAL A 322 -0.77 19.94 13.41
N PRO A 323 -1.41 19.18 14.32
CA PRO A 323 -2.66 19.59 14.96
C PRO A 323 -2.53 20.96 15.61
N VAL A 324 -3.41 21.90 15.25
CA VAL A 324 -3.45 23.22 15.87
C VAL A 324 -4.22 23.10 17.19
N PRO A 325 -3.66 23.52 18.36
CA PRO A 325 -4.42 23.57 19.61
C PRO A 325 -5.67 24.43 19.42
N SER A 326 -6.80 24.05 20.04
CA SER A 326 -8.01 24.89 20.00
C SER A 326 -7.72 26.28 20.60
N SER A 327 -8.48 27.28 20.16
CA SER A 327 -8.25 28.73 20.32
C SER A 327 -8.23 29.28 21.76
N THR A 328 -8.14 28.45 22.78
CA THR A 328 -7.90 28.89 24.16
C THR A 328 -6.41 28.75 24.48
N PRO A 329 -5.65 29.87 24.55
CA PRO A 329 -4.24 29.84 24.90
C PRO A 329 -4.07 29.54 26.40
N ASN A 330 -4.08 28.27 26.75
CA ASN A 330 -3.93 27.82 28.13
C ASN A 330 -2.44 27.74 28.49
N ASN A 331 -1.68 28.85 28.57
CA ASN A 331 -0.30 28.84 29.08
C ASN A 331 0.59 27.67 28.55
N MET A 332 0.53 27.38 27.25
CA MET A 332 1.18 26.19 26.70
C MET A 332 2.59 26.51 26.23
N SER A 333 3.60 25.92 26.87
CA SER A 333 5.01 26.18 26.55
C SER A 333 5.47 25.46 25.27
N ASN A 334 4.88 24.30 24.94
CA ASN A 334 5.29 23.45 23.80
C ASN A 334 4.05 22.88 23.08
N THR A 335 4.05 22.96 21.74
CA THR A 335 3.04 22.34 20.86
C THR A 335 3.59 21.06 20.24
N ASP A 336 2.74 20.32 19.52
CA ASP A 336 3.20 19.31 18.56
C ASP A 336 4.12 19.96 17.50
N GLN A 337 5.02 19.17 16.89
CA GLN A 337 6.10 19.65 16.01
C GLN A 337 6.30 18.73 14.80
N GLN A 338 6.91 19.24 13.73
CA GLN A 338 7.28 18.45 12.55
C GLN A 338 8.62 18.91 11.96
N PHE A 339 9.39 17.98 11.39
CA PHE A 339 10.54 18.25 10.55
C PHE A 339 10.11 18.78 9.19
N THR A 340 10.62 19.95 8.83
CA THR A 340 10.39 20.56 7.51
C THR A 340 11.49 20.27 6.51
N THR A 341 12.68 19.85 6.98
CA THR A 341 13.84 19.59 6.13
C THR A 341 14.62 18.36 6.60
N ARG A 342 15.20 17.62 5.64
CA ARG A 342 16.13 16.53 5.95
C ARG A 342 17.33 16.98 6.79
N GLN A 343 17.78 18.23 6.64
CA GLN A 343 18.86 18.79 7.45
C GLN A 343 18.52 18.86 8.94
N SER A 344 17.26 19.17 9.28
CA SER A 344 16.78 19.16 10.68
C SER A 344 16.73 17.74 11.26
N LEU A 345 16.34 16.75 10.46
CA LEU A 345 16.37 15.33 10.83
C LEU A 345 17.81 14.83 11.07
N ILE A 346 18.74 15.17 10.17
CA ILE A 346 20.16 14.83 10.35
C ILE A 346 20.68 15.49 11.63
N ASN A 347 20.34 16.75 11.88
CA ASN A 347 20.78 17.44 13.09
C ASN A 347 20.23 16.78 14.37
N LEU A 348 19.01 16.26 14.34
CA LEU A 348 18.45 15.47 15.44
C LEU A 348 19.29 14.20 15.66
N LEU A 349 19.36 13.33 14.66
CA LEU A 349 19.97 12.01 14.80
C LEU A 349 21.48 12.06 15.05
N VAL A 350 22.16 13.08 14.55
CA VAL A 350 23.63 13.20 14.65
C VAL A 350 24.07 14.12 15.81
N ASN A 351 23.31 15.18 16.13
CA ASN A 351 23.78 16.24 17.03
C ASN A 351 22.91 16.51 18.27
N SER A 352 21.71 15.91 18.43
CA SER A 352 20.76 16.33 19.48
C SER A 352 20.78 15.51 20.78
N GLY A 353 21.83 14.72 21.04
CA GLY A 353 22.00 14.00 22.31
C GLY A 353 21.11 12.76 22.49
N LEU A 354 20.69 12.11 21.39
CA LEU A 354 20.17 10.75 21.43
C LEU A 354 21.24 9.78 21.99
N SER A 355 20.80 8.65 22.52
CA SER A 355 21.63 7.78 23.37
C SER A 355 22.86 7.19 22.66
N ASP A 356 22.79 6.98 21.34
CA ASP A 356 23.93 6.65 20.47
C ASP A 356 23.77 7.25 19.06
N ALA A 357 24.40 8.39 18.82
CA ALA A 357 24.34 9.08 17.53
C ALA A 357 25.00 8.29 16.38
N ALA A 358 25.99 7.43 16.64
CA ALA A 358 26.67 6.67 15.59
C ALA A 358 25.76 5.57 15.05
N THR A 359 25.05 4.89 15.94
CA THR A 359 24.03 3.88 15.60
C THR A 359 22.79 4.54 14.99
N ALA A 360 22.27 5.60 15.60
CA ALA A 360 21.09 6.31 15.11
C ALA A 360 21.29 6.90 13.70
N ALA A 361 22.51 7.31 13.35
CA ALA A 361 22.84 7.80 12.02
C ALA A 361 22.67 6.75 10.90
N TYR A 362 22.66 5.44 11.20
CA TYR A 362 22.34 4.42 10.20
C TYR A 362 20.85 4.41 9.82
N ALA A 363 19.96 4.78 10.75
CA ALA A 363 18.53 4.89 10.47
C ALA A 363 18.22 5.96 9.40
N LEU A 364 19.09 6.97 9.22
CA LEU A 364 18.94 8.01 8.19
C LEU A 364 18.88 7.45 6.77
N GLN A 365 19.39 6.25 6.52
CA GLN A 365 19.25 5.57 5.23
C GLN A 365 17.79 5.25 4.91
N TYR A 366 16.96 5.04 5.93
CA TYR A 366 15.60 4.54 5.80
C TYR A 366 14.53 5.58 6.19
N LEU A 367 14.95 6.73 6.71
CA LEU A 367 14.07 7.79 7.18
C LEU A 367 14.05 8.99 6.22
N GLY A 368 12.85 9.51 5.97
CA GLY A 368 12.59 10.75 5.25
C GLY A 368 11.74 11.72 6.09
N THR A 369 11.38 12.88 5.52
CA THR A 369 10.53 13.89 6.19
C THR A 369 9.24 14.21 5.45
N PHE A 370 9.03 13.64 4.26
CA PHE A 370 7.91 14.01 3.39
C PHE A 370 7.33 12.86 2.58
N SER A 371 8.08 11.77 2.36
CA SER A 371 7.57 10.68 1.52
C SER A 371 6.47 9.93 2.24
N ARG A 372 5.26 10.02 1.68
CA ARG A 372 4.08 9.31 2.16
C ARG A 372 3.39 8.71 0.97
N GLU A 373 3.20 7.40 1.02
CA GLU A 373 2.40 6.72 0.03
C GLU A 373 0.92 6.97 0.28
N LEU A 374 0.20 7.31 -0.78
CA LEU A 374 -1.26 7.30 -0.74
C LEU A 374 -1.68 5.85 -0.49
N ASN A 375 -2.40 5.57 0.58
CA ASN A 375 -2.94 4.23 0.88
C ASN A 375 -4.13 3.88 -0.04
N ALA A 376 -4.01 4.16 -1.34
CA ALA A 376 -4.95 3.81 -2.38
C ALA A 376 -4.59 2.45 -3.00
N PRO A 377 -5.57 1.69 -3.49
CA PRO A 377 -5.30 0.48 -4.25
C PRO A 377 -4.85 0.84 -5.68
N SER A 378 -3.79 0.19 -6.14
CA SER A 378 -3.21 0.36 -7.49
C SER A 378 -3.46 -0.83 -8.41
N TRP A 379 -4.49 -1.62 -8.13
CA TRP A 379 -4.75 -2.86 -8.86
C TRP A 379 -5.29 -2.57 -10.27
N ALA A 380 -4.78 -3.33 -11.24
CA ALA A 380 -5.30 -3.45 -12.60
C ALA A 380 -4.93 -4.84 -13.13
N PRO A 381 -5.71 -5.44 -14.03
CA PRO A 381 -5.34 -6.71 -14.65
C PRO A 381 -4.08 -6.54 -15.52
N THR A 382 -3.06 -7.35 -15.27
CA THR A 382 -1.78 -7.28 -15.99
C THR A 382 -1.66 -8.30 -17.13
N LEU A 383 -2.63 -9.21 -17.27
CA LEU A 383 -2.65 -10.29 -18.24
C LEU A 383 -4.05 -10.42 -18.86
N ASN A 384 -4.11 -10.80 -20.13
CA ASN A 384 -5.32 -11.27 -20.78
C ASN A 384 -5.51 -12.77 -20.51
N ALA A 385 -6.73 -13.29 -20.68
CA ALA A 385 -6.96 -14.74 -20.55
C ALA A 385 -6.07 -15.56 -21.50
N SER A 386 -5.83 -15.07 -22.73
CA SER A 386 -4.92 -15.69 -23.70
C SER A 386 -3.49 -15.87 -23.15
N ASP A 387 -3.00 -14.93 -22.35
CA ASP A 387 -1.66 -15.00 -21.73
C ASP A 387 -1.60 -16.11 -20.67
N MET A 388 -2.76 -16.52 -20.14
CA MET A 388 -2.95 -17.59 -19.16
C MET A 388 -3.48 -18.89 -19.79
N ARG A 389 -3.41 -19.02 -21.13
CA ARG A 389 -3.95 -20.16 -21.91
C ARG A 389 -5.47 -20.32 -21.81
N GLY A 390 -6.17 -19.27 -21.42
CA GLY A 390 -7.62 -19.18 -21.46
C GLY A 390 -8.15 -18.74 -22.83
N ASP A 391 -9.44 -18.45 -22.89
CA ASP A 391 -10.12 -17.99 -24.10
C ASP A 391 -9.45 -16.75 -24.72
N THR A 392 -9.35 -16.73 -26.05
CA THR A 392 -8.77 -15.66 -26.87
C THR A 392 -9.79 -14.60 -27.29
N GLY A 393 -11.06 -14.75 -26.90
CA GLY A 393 -12.11 -13.77 -27.14
C GLY A 393 -11.83 -12.40 -26.48
N THR A 394 -12.43 -11.34 -27.04
CA THR A 394 -12.27 -9.95 -26.54
C THR A 394 -12.92 -9.73 -25.18
N THR A 395 -13.88 -10.57 -24.78
CA THR A 395 -14.56 -10.50 -23.47
C THR A 395 -13.60 -10.69 -22.29
N TYR A 396 -12.62 -11.58 -22.44
CA TYR A 396 -11.64 -11.92 -21.39
C TYR A 396 -10.25 -11.32 -21.63
N ALA A 397 -10.18 -10.29 -22.47
CA ALA A 397 -8.98 -9.49 -22.67
C ALA A 397 -8.79 -8.47 -21.53
N TYR A 398 -8.63 -8.95 -20.29
CA TYR A 398 -8.66 -8.12 -19.08
C TYR A 398 -7.68 -6.95 -19.11
N ARG A 399 -6.41 -7.19 -19.46
CA ARG A 399 -5.38 -6.14 -19.57
C ARG A 399 -5.75 -5.12 -20.65
N THR A 400 -6.21 -5.58 -21.81
CA THR A 400 -6.58 -4.69 -22.92
C THR A 400 -7.82 -3.84 -22.60
N ASN A 401 -8.77 -4.42 -21.88
CA ASN A 401 -10.03 -3.78 -21.52
C ASN A 401 -9.94 -2.99 -20.20
N ALA A 402 -8.78 -2.93 -19.53
CA ALA A 402 -8.62 -2.35 -18.20
C ALA A 402 -9.09 -0.88 -18.11
N ASP A 403 -9.00 -0.14 -19.20
CA ASP A 403 -9.44 1.26 -19.29
C ASP A 403 -10.82 1.43 -19.95
N SER A 404 -11.47 0.35 -20.39
CA SER A 404 -12.83 0.39 -20.97
C SER A 404 -13.90 0.55 -19.90
N THR A 405 -14.85 1.47 -20.10
CA THR A 405 -15.98 1.71 -19.17
C THR A 405 -16.98 0.55 -19.08
N THR A 406 -16.91 -0.40 -20.02
CA THR A 406 -17.77 -1.60 -20.02
C THR A 406 -17.13 -2.81 -19.35
N ALA A 407 -15.86 -2.72 -18.96
CA ALA A 407 -15.16 -3.83 -18.32
C ALA A 407 -15.56 -3.98 -16.86
N ILE A 408 -15.73 -5.23 -16.41
CA ILE A 408 -15.94 -5.53 -14.98
C ILE A 408 -14.65 -5.30 -14.19
N ASN A 409 -13.51 -5.73 -14.76
CA ASN A 409 -12.19 -5.70 -14.13
C ASN A 409 -11.36 -4.51 -14.65
N ARG A 410 -11.73 -3.29 -14.28
CA ARG A 410 -10.99 -2.09 -14.66
C ARG A 410 -9.77 -1.81 -13.79
N SER A 411 -8.88 -0.98 -14.30
CA SER A 411 -7.86 -0.31 -13.49
C SER A 411 -8.53 0.53 -12.41
N LEU A 412 -8.29 0.24 -11.13
CA LEU A 412 -8.88 0.98 -10.02
C LEU A 412 -8.44 2.46 -10.05
N LEU A 413 -7.21 2.70 -10.50
CA LEU A 413 -6.66 4.03 -10.74
C LEU A 413 -7.20 4.68 -12.01
N GLY A 414 -7.97 4.00 -12.86
CA GLY A 414 -8.65 4.60 -14.02
C GLY A 414 -10.04 5.14 -13.69
N VAL A 415 -10.68 4.61 -12.64
CA VAL A 415 -12.05 5.00 -12.26
C VAL A 415 -12.03 6.28 -11.43
N ARG A 416 -12.84 7.26 -11.83
CA ARG A 416 -12.86 8.61 -11.26
C ARG A 416 -14.22 8.93 -10.65
N VAL A 417 -14.21 9.80 -9.65
CA VAL A 417 -15.45 10.37 -9.10
C VAL A 417 -16.08 11.24 -10.18
N VAL A 418 -17.37 11.01 -10.48
CA VAL A 418 -18.16 11.88 -11.36
C VAL A 418 -19.04 12.82 -10.53
N ASN A 419 -19.74 12.28 -9.53
CA ASN A 419 -20.62 13.02 -8.64
C ASN A 419 -19.97 13.20 -7.25
N GLN A 420 -19.96 14.43 -6.72
CA GLN A 420 -19.33 14.76 -5.44
C GLN A 420 -20.07 14.15 -4.25
N PHE A 421 -19.33 13.70 -3.22
CA PHE A 421 -19.86 13.12 -1.99
C PHE A 421 -18.83 13.23 -0.84
N ILE A 422 -19.27 12.94 0.38
CA ILE A 422 -18.42 12.89 1.58
C ILE A 422 -17.97 11.44 1.82
N ARG A 423 -16.66 11.21 1.89
CA ARG A 423 -16.06 9.89 2.15
C ARG A 423 -16.23 9.47 3.61
N ALA A 424 -15.98 8.21 3.91
CA ALA A 424 -16.05 7.71 5.29
C ALA A 424 -15.09 8.45 6.25
N ASP A 425 -13.98 9.00 5.74
CA ASP A 425 -13.00 9.78 6.48
C ASP A 425 -13.42 11.25 6.70
N GLY A 426 -14.59 11.66 6.19
CA GLY A 426 -15.11 13.02 6.28
C GLY A 426 -14.60 13.96 5.19
N THR A 427 -13.70 13.53 4.31
CA THR A 427 -13.18 14.38 3.23
C THR A 427 -14.12 14.43 2.03
N CYS A 428 -14.10 15.55 1.32
CA CYS A 428 -14.83 15.75 0.08
C CYS A 428 -14.18 14.97 -1.07
N SER A 429 -14.97 14.21 -1.82
CA SER A 429 -14.47 13.34 -2.89
C SER A 429 -13.85 14.09 -4.07
N CYS A 430 -14.29 15.33 -4.32
CA CYS A 430 -13.71 16.25 -5.29
C CYS A 430 -12.97 17.34 -4.49
N GLY A 431 -11.66 17.17 -4.29
CA GLY A 431 -10.78 18.16 -3.64
C GLY A 431 -10.10 17.76 -2.33
N GLY A 432 -10.54 16.68 -1.65
CA GLY A 432 -9.86 16.11 -0.48
C GLY A 432 -9.88 16.96 0.81
N GLY A 433 -10.53 18.13 0.80
CA GLY A 433 -10.71 18.99 1.97
C GLY A 433 -11.87 18.57 2.89
N PRO A 434 -11.98 19.15 4.10
CA PRO A 434 -13.13 18.95 4.97
C PRO A 434 -14.40 19.62 4.40
N PRO A 435 -15.61 19.21 4.82
CA PRO A 435 -16.85 19.83 4.39
C PRO A 435 -16.99 21.26 4.95
N PRO A 436 -17.78 22.15 4.30
CA PRO A 436 -18.65 21.90 3.17
C PRO A 436 -17.87 21.71 1.86
N CYS A 437 -18.35 20.78 1.02
CA CYS A 437 -17.69 20.46 -0.23
C CYS A 437 -17.92 21.54 -1.28
N ASP A 438 -16.87 21.92 -2.00
CA ASP A 438 -16.96 22.90 -3.09
C ASP A 438 -17.66 22.27 -4.30
N THR A 439 -18.90 22.69 -4.55
CA THR A 439 -19.72 22.22 -5.67
C THR A 439 -19.21 22.68 -7.03
N GLN A 440 -18.27 23.62 -7.07
CA GLN A 440 -17.67 24.13 -8.31
C GLN A 440 -16.37 23.40 -8.68
N GLN A 441 -15.82 22.57 -7.78
CA GLN A 441 -14.57 21.86 -8.03
C GLN A 441 -14.80 20.66 -8.98
N PRO A 442 -14.14 20.61 -10.16
CA PRO A 442 -14.30 19.50 -11.09
C PRO A 442 -13.80 18.19 -10.44
N CYS A 443 -14.62 17.16 -10.55
CA CYS A 443 -14.32 15.84 -10.00
C CYS A 443 -13.32 15.09 -10.91
N GLY A 444 -12.14 14.82 -10.37
CA GLY A 444 -11.05 14.09 -11.05
C GLY A 444 -10.20 13.24 -10.10
N ALA A 445 -10.65 13.08 -8.85
CA ALA A 445 -10.01 12.21 -7.88
C ALA A 445 -10.35 10.73 -8.17
N PRO A 446 -9.49 9.77 -7.77
CA PRO A 446 -9.82 8.35 -7.81
C PRO A 446 -11.12 8.05 -7.06
N LEU A 447 -11.98 7.19 -7.62
CA LEU A 447 -13.19 6.74 -6.94
C LEU A 447 -12.85 6.07 -5.59
N ILE A 448 -11.82 5.22 -5.61
CA ILE A 448 -11.29 4.52 -4.44
C ILE A 448 -10.00 5.21 -3.99
N ASN A 449 -10.10 6.02 -2.94
CA ASN A 449 -8.95 6.76 -2.42
C ASN A 449 -8.19 6.00 -1.32
N ARG A 450 -8.84 5.00 -0.72
CA ARG A 450 -8.25 4.17 0.34
C ARG A 450 -8.61 2.69 0.15
N ARG A 451 -7.73 1.80 0.60
CA ARG A 451 -8.02 0.36 0.66
C ARG A 451 -9.16 0.08 1.65
N PHE A 452 -9.98 -0.94 1.37
CA PHE A 452 -11.05 -1.35 2.28
C PHE A 452 -10.45 -1.97 3.56
N PRO A 453 -10.72 -1.39 4.75
CA PRO A 453 -10.15 -1.91 5.99
C PRO A 453 -10.95 -3.13 6.48
N LEU A 454 -10.28 -4.28 6.61
CA LEU A 454 -10.91 -5.54 7.03
C LEU A 454 -11.43 -5.50 8.48
N THR A 455 -11.01 -4.54 9.29
CA THR A 455 -11.59 -4.30 10.62
C THR A 455 -13.09 -4.00 10.58
N ARG A 456 -13.61 -3.51 9.43
CA ARG A 456 -15.06 -3.32 9.19
C ARG A 456 -15.84 -4.62 9.26
N LEU A 457 -15.22 -5.77 8.99
CA LEU A 457 -15.87 -7.08 9.10
C LEU A 457 -16.34 -7.37 10.53
N ALA A 458 -15.67 -6.81 11.56
CA ALA A 458 -16.05 -7.00 12.96
C ALA A 458 -17.41 -6.37 13.32
N GLY A 459 -17.98 -5.49 12.48
CA GLY A 459 -19.31 -4.93 12.67
C GLY A 459 -20.46 -5.86 12.24
N LEU A 460 -20.14 -6.93 11.50
CA LEU A 460 -21.11 -7.92 11.04
C LEU A 460 -21.10 -9.13 11.98
N GLY A 461 -22.29 -9.64 12.28
CA GLY A 461 -22.46 -10.87 13.06
C GLY A 461 -23.61 -11.73 12.54
N PRO A 462 -23.66 -13.01 12.94
CA PRO A 462 -24.71 -13.95 12.54
C PRO A 462 -26.08 -13.65 13.15
N SER A 463 -26.16 -12.70 14.08
CA SER A 463 -27.41 -12.28 14.74
C SER A 463 -27.69 -10.78 14.59
N GLY A 464 -27.03 -10.13 13.63
CA GLY A 464 -27.16 -8.70 13.36
C GLY A 464 -25.89 -7.91 13.65
N ILE A 465 -26.04 -6.59 13.79
CA ILE A 465 -24.93 -5.65 13.94
C ILE A 465 -24.20 -5.89 15.26
N VAL A 466 -22.88 -5.95 15.21
CA VAL A 466 -22.03 -6.02 16.39
C VAL A 466 -21.62 -4.61 16.81
N THR A 467 -22.08 -4.17 17.99
CA THR A 467 -21.88 -2.81 18.50
C THR A 467 -20.85 -2.71 19.63
N THR A 468 -20.24 -3.83 20.02
CA THR A 468 -19.34 -3.92 21.18
C THR A 468 -17.91 -3.42 20.91
N ALA A 469 -17.55 -3.19 19.64
CA ALA A 469 -16.23 -2.72 19.25
C ALA A 469 -16.32 -1.70 18.11
N ASN A 470 -15.36 -0.78 18.06
CA ASN A 470 -15.19 0.13 16.93
C ASN A 470 -14.79 -0.69 15.70
N SER A 471 -15.67 -0.74 14.72
CA SER A 471 -15.49 -1.51 13.48
C SER A 471 -15.59 -0.64 12.25
N THR A 472 -16.20 0.55 12.32
CA THR A 472 -16.35 1.46 11.17
C THR A 472 -15.67 2.81 11.42
N ILE A 473 -15.73 3.69 10.42
CA ILE A 473 -15.26 5.06 10.48
C ILE A 473 -16.40 5.99 10.10
N VAL A 474 -16.60 7.04 10.92
CA VAL A 474 -17.53 8.13 10.66
C VAL A 474 -16.74 9.44 10.76
N ASN A 475 -16.68 10.19 9.66
CA ASN A 475 -15.92 11.44 9.56
C ASN A 475 -14.47 11.32 10.05
N GLY A 476 -13.82 10.20 9.72
CA GLY A 476 -12.42 9.95 10.09
C GLY A 476 -12.21 9.40 11.50
N VAL A 477 -13.28 9.23 12.29
CA VAL A 477 -13.19 8.72 13.67
C VAL A 477 -13.63 7.26 13.75
N PRO A 478 -12.81 6.35 14.32
CA PRO A 478 -13.24 4.99 14.61
C PRO A 478 -14.49 4.97 15.48
N SER A 479 -15.52 4.28 15.02
CA SER A 479 -16.84 4.25 15.64
C SER A 479 -17.42 2.84 15.63
N VAL A 480 -18.38 2.59 16.52
CA VAL A 480 -19.18 1.37 16.50
C VAL A 480 -20.05 1.32 15.24
N ALA A 481 -20.30 0.12 14.72
CA ALA A 481 -21.15 -0.06 13.55
C ALA A 481 -22.61 0.32 13.85
N THR A 482 -23.25 0.92 12.86
CA THR A 482 -24.68 1.24 12.79
C THR A 482 -25.28 0.64 11.52
N THR A 483 -26.60 0.59 11.40
CA THR A 483 -27.28 0.15 10.17
C THR A 483 -26.80 0.93 8.95
N ALA A 484 -26.70 2.27 9.08
CA ALA A 484 -26.27 3.13 7.98
C ALA A 484 -24.80 2.87 7.57
N THR A 485 -23.90 2.66 8.53
CA THR A 485 -22.49 2.40 8.20
C THR A 485 -22.29 1.00 7.63
N ILE A 486 -23.04 -0.01 8.10
CA ILE A 486 -22.98 -1.35 7.52
C ILE A 486 -23.53 -1.35 6.09
N GLN A 487 -24.63 -0.65 5.85
CA GLN A 487 -25.18 -0.52 4.51
C GLN A 487 -24.24 0.26 3.58
N ARG A 488 -23.59 1.33 4.06
CA ARG A 488 -22.55 2.05 3.32
C ARG A 488 -21.35 1.16 2.98
N ASP A 489 -20.84 0.40 3.96
CA ASP A 489 -19.58 -0.33 3.84
C ASP A 489 -19.74 -1.69 3.12
N PHE A 490 -20.91 -2.33 3.23
CA PHE A 490 -21.16 -3.68 2.72
C PHE A 490 -22.39 -3.79 1.82
N GLY A 491 -23.26 -2.78 1.74
CA GLY A 491 -24.55 -2.90 1.05
C GLY A 491 -25.54 -3.86 1.74
N LEU A 492 -25.29 -4.22 3.00
CA LEU A 492 -26.08 -5.19 3.75
C LEU A 492 -27.05 -4.52 4.71
N VAL A 493 -28.24 -5.07 4.83
CA VAL A 493 -29.27 -4.67 5.80
C VAL A 493 -29.67 -5.91 6.61
N TRP A 494 -29.77 -5.78 7.94
CA TRP A 494 -30.17 -6.91 8.78
C TRP A 494 -31.68 -7.16 8.65
N ASN A 495 -32.04 -8.36 8.19
CA ASN A 495 -33.40 -8.87 8.16
C ASN A 495 -33.59 -9.77 9.38
N GLY A 496 -34.21 -9.21 10.42
CA GLY A 496 -34.45 -9.88 11.70
C GLY A 496 -35.50 -10.99 11.61
N ALA A 497 -36.20 -11.24 12.72
CA ALA A 497 -37.23 -12.27 12.76
C ALA A 497 -38.31 -12.06 11.66
N PRO A 498 -38.74 -13.12 10.95
CA PRO A 498 -38.41 -14.53 11.16
C PRO A 498 -37.19 -15.03 10.37
N ASN A 499 -36.56 -14.18 9.54
CA ASN A 499 -35.58 -14.60 8.53
C ASN A 499 -34.15 -14.73 9.08
N TYR A 500 -33.77 -13.89 10.05
CA TYR A 500 -32.46 -13.91 10.72
C TYR A 500 -31.26 -13.99 9.75
N ARG A 501 -31.22 -13.09 8.77
CA ARG A 501 -30.15 -13.00 7.77
C ARG A 501 -29.81 -11.56 7.41
N TRP A 502 -28.69 -11.35 6.74
CA TRP A 502 -28.41 -10.10 6.06
C TRP A 502 -28.98 -10.12 4.66
N ASP A 503 -29.56 -9.04 4.18
CA ASP A 503 -29.98 -8.90 2.78
C ASP A 503 -29.05 -7.90 2.07
N TYR A 504 -28.49 -8.28 0.91
CA TYR A 504 -27.70 -7.36 0.09
C TYR A 504 -28.64 -6.42 -0.67
N ALA A 505 -28.95 -5.28 -0.06
CA ALA A 505 -29.93 -4.31 -0.57
C ALA A 505 -29.31 -3.14 -1.36
N GLY A 506 -27.99 -3.13 -1.48
CA GLY A 506 -27.26 -2.00 -2.07
C GLY A 506 -27.19 -0.80 -1.11
N PRO A 507 -26.89 0.41 -1.61
CA PRO A 507 -26.44 1.52 -0.77
C PRO A 507 -27.52 2.23 0.05
N SER A 508 -28.76 2.19 -0.43
CA SER A 508 -29.90 2.89 0.20
C SER A 508 -31.21 2.11 0.07
N GLY A 509 -31.19 0.93 -0.55
CA GLY A 509 -32.36 0.07 -0.71
C GLY A 509 -32.68 -0.75 0.56
N THR A 510 -33.87 -1.35 0.56
CA THR A 510 -34.29 -2.31 1.60
C THR A 510 -34.59 -3.69 1.04
N THR A 511 -34.56 -3.83 -0.29
CA THR A 511 -34.87 -5.06 -1.02
C THR A 511 -33.58 -5.72 -1.50
N PRO A 512 -33.44 -7.06 -1.36
CA PRO A 512 -32.32 -7.80 -1.93
C PRO A 512 -32.13 -7.51 -3.42
N GLN A 513 -30.91 -7.20 -3.82
CA GLN A 513 -30.52 -6.95 -5.20
C GLN A 513 -30.21 -8.26 -5.93
N THR A 514 -30.33 -8.24 -7.25
CA THR A 514 -30.00 -9.38 -8.13
C THR A 514 -28.62 -9.29 -8.77
N SER A 515 -27.91 -8.17 -8.60
CA SER A 515 -26.59 -7.96 -9.20
C SER A 515 -25.61 -7.16 -8.36
N ILE A 516 -24.35 -7.52 -8.60
CA ILE A 516 -23.08 -6.81 -8.42
C ILE A 516 -22.92 -5.53 -9.25
N GLU A 517 -23.06 -4.32 -8.74
CA GLU A 517 -22.73 -3.14 -9.55
C GLU A 517 -21.23 -3.04 -9.85
N THR A 518 -20.86 -2.63 -11.06
CA THR A 518 -19.46 -2.39 -11.47
C THR A 518 -18.97 -1.02 -11.00
N LEU A 519 -17.63 -0.82 -11.01
CA LEU A 519 -17.06 0.46 -10.60
C LEU A 519 -17.47 1.64 -11.50
N ASP A 520 -17.73 1.42 -12.79
CA ASP A 520 -18.29 2.46 -13.67
C ASP A 520 -19.73 2.80 -13.31
N GLN A 521 -20.54 1.79 -13.05
CA GLN A 521 -21.91 2.03 -12.59
C GLN A 521 -21.90 2.80 -11.27
N LYS A 522 -20.95 2.50 -10.38
CA LYS A 522 -20.72 3.28 -9.14
C LYS A 522 -20.30 4.71 -9.39
N ALA A 523 -19.32 4.92 -10.26
CA ALA A 523 -18.81 6.26 -10.56
C ALA A 523 -19.92 7.19 -11.05
N ASN A 524 -20.88 6.65 -11.82
CA ASN A 524 -21.97 7.38 -12.47
C ASN A 524 -23.28 7.38 -11.66
N GLU A 525 -23.30 6.84 -10.44
CA GLU A 525 -24.50 6.84 -9.60
C GLU A 525 -24.88 8.28 -9.20
N SER A 526 -26.17 8.62 -9.26
CA SER A 526 -26.66 9.98 -9.00
C SER A 526 -26.38 10.46 -7.57
N GLN A 527 -26.45 9.54 -6.61
CA GLN A 527 -25.97 9.74 -5.25
C GLN A 527 -24.56 9.16 -5.13
N GLY A 528 -23.54 10.01 -5.31
CA GLY A 528 -22.14 9.60 -5.23
C GLY A 528 -21.80 8.98 -3.88
N ARG A 529 -20.98 7.93 -3.89
CA ARG A 529 -20.48 7.24 -2.69
C ARG A 529 -19.22 6.42 -2.98
N GLU A 530 -18.60 5.93 -1.92
CA GLU A 530 -17.53 4.93 -2.05
C GLU A 530 -18.12 3.56 -2.44
N PRO A 531 -17.40 2.75 -3.23
CA PRO A 531 -17.75 1.36 -3.48
C PRO A 531 -17.76 0.55 -2.18
N ASN A 532 -18.73 -0.34 -2.04
CA ASN A 532 -18.86 -1.25 -0.90
C ASN A 532 -17.94 -2.49 -1.07
N PHE A 533 -17.88 -3.32 -0.04
CA PHE A 533 -17.07 -4.53 -0.01
C PHE A 533 -17.28 -5.48 -1.21
N PHE A 534 -18.54 -5.75 -1.58
CA PHE A 534 -18.85 -6.71 -2.66
C PHE A 534 -18.57 -6.13 -4.06
N GLU A 535 -18.78 -4.82 -4.24
CA GLU A 535 -18.43 -4.11 -5.47
C GLU A 535 -16.90 -4.10 -5.70
N LEU A 536 -16.13 -3.92 -4.62
CA LEU A 536 -14.68 -4.04 -4.66
C LEU A 536 -14.23 -5.48 -4.98
N LEU A 537 -14.86 -6.49 -4.37
CA LEU A 537 -14.57 -7.91 -4.68
C LEU A 537 -14.85 -8.23 -6.15
N LYS A 538 -15.98 -7.76 -6.70
CA LYS A 538 -16.33 -7.94 -8.10
C LYS A 538 -15.31 -7.29 -9.04
N ALA A 539 -14.80 -6.11 -8.69
CA ALA A 539 -13.81 -5.41 -9.49
C ALA A 539 -12.48 -6.16 -9.60
N VAL A 540 -12.03 -6.84 -8.53
CA VAL A 540 -10.70 -7.46 -8.46
C VAL A 540 -10.67 -8.94 -8.81
N ILE A 541 -11.79 -9.65 -8.73
CA ILE A 541 -11.90 -11.06 -9.17
C ILE A 541 -12.14 -11.08 -10.67
N LEU A 542 -11.19 -11.65 -11.43
CA LEU A 542 -11.29 -11.71 -12.89
C LEU A 542 -12.58 -12.39 -13.33
N SER A 543 -13.36 -11.74 -14.19
CA SER A 543 -14.59 -12.30 -14.76
C SER A 543 -14.26 -13.63 -15.46
N GLY A 544 -15.06 -14.68 -15.25
CA GLY A 544 -14.79 -16.02 -15.79
C GLY A 544 -13.76 -16.85 -15.02
N SER A 545 -13.09 -16.31 -13.97
CA SER A 545 -12.25 -17.11 -13.05
C SER A 545 -13.05 -17.83 -11.96
N VAL A 546 -14.31 -17.44 -11.79
CA VAL A 546 -15.27 -18.08 -10.90
C VAL A 546 -16.26 -18.89 -11.74
N GLY A 547 -16.67 -20.04 -11.20
CA GLY A 547 -17.53 -20.97 -11.91
C GLY A 547 -18.89 -20.36 -12.25
N LEU A 548 -19.31 -20.51 -13.50
CA LEU A 548 -20.71 -20.44 -13.86
C LEU A 548 -21.26 -21.86 -13.69
N GLY A 549 -22.46 -22.02 -13.15
CA GLY A 549 -23.02 -23.35 -12.90
C GLY A 549 -23.02 -24.18 -14.19
N SER A 550 -22.88 -25.51 -14.06
CA SER A 550 -23.05 -26.39 -15.22
C SER A 550 -24.50 -26.26 -15.70
N GLY A 551 -24.73 -25.47 -16.74
CA GLY A 551 -26.05 -25.29 -17.30
C GLY A 551 -26.63 -26.63 -17.73
N ALA A 552 -27.96 -26.79 -17.62
CA ALA A 552 -28.62 -27.89 -18.29
C ALA A 552 -28.63 -27.55 -19.78
N ASP A 553 -27.73 -28.13 -20.56
CA ASP A 553 -28.02 -28.31 -21.97
C ASP A 553 -29.35 -29.08 -22.04
N VAL A 554 -30.36 -28.46 -22.66
CA VAL A 554 -31.72 -28.98 -22.80
C VAL A 554 -31.78 -30.33 -23.52
N ALA A 555 -30.65 -30.83 -24.05
CA ALA A 555 -30.50 -32.16 -24.64
C ALA A 555 -29.76 -33.20 -23.77
N HIS A 556 -29.09 -32.81 -22.66
CA HIS A 556 -28.24 -33.73 -21.86
C HIS A 556 -28.61 -33.74 -20.37
N THR A 557 -29.80 -34.26 -20.07
CA THR A 557 -30.40 -34.44 -18.73
C THR A 557 -29.75 -35.54 -17.87
N ARG A 558 -28.45 -35.81 -18.03
CA ARG A 558 -27.77 -36.93 -17.32
C ARG A 558 -26.60 -36.46 -16.47
N THR A 559 -26.79 -35.44 -15.65
CA THR A 559 -25.92 -35.17 -14.50
C THR A 559 -26.50 -35.85 -13.26
N PHE A 560 -25.66 -36.39 -12.37
CA PHE A 560 -26.09 -37.03 -11.10
C PHE A 560 -26.72 -36.06 -10.09
N VAL A 561 -26.78 -34.77 -10.41
CA VAL A 561 -27.24 -33.69 -9.54
C VAL A 561 -28.08 -32.74 -10.37
N ALA A 562 -29.25 -32.33 -9.86
CA ALA A 562 -29.97 -31.18 -10.40
C ALA A 562 -29.07 -29.95 -10.26
N ALA A 563 -28.78 -29.25 -11.35
CA ALA A 563 -28.00 -28.01 -11.29
C ALA A 563 -28.70 -27.01 -10.35
N GLU A 564 -27.98 -26.42 -9.39
CA GLU A 564 -28.57 -25.40 -8.53
C GLU A 564 -28.96 -24.18 -9.38
N PRO A 565 -30.25 -23.79 -9.41
CA PRO A 565 -30.73 -22.72 -10.29
C PRO A 565 -30.18 -21.33 -9.95
N LYS A 566 -29.51 -21.17 -8.81
CA LYS A 566 -28.84 -19.91 -8.44
C LYS A 566 -27.57 -19.65 -9.26
N TYR A 567 -26.91 -20.70 -9.76
CA TYR A 567 -25.71 -20.57 -10.59
C TYR A 567 -26.00 -20.70 -12.10
N TRP A 568 -27.26 -20.94 -12.47
CA TRP A 568 -27.71 -21.16 -13.84
C TRP A 568 -29.23 -20.88 -13.91
N ASN A 569 -29.67 -19.97 -14.78
CA ASN A 569 -31.10 -19.71 -14.98
C ASN A 569 -31.42 -19.71 -16.48
N THR A 570 -32.27 -20.63 -16.93
CA THR A 570 -32.80 -20.71 -18.30
C THR A 570 -33.92 -19.72 -18.59
N ALA A 571 -34.58 -19.20 -17.56
CA ALA A 571 -35.74 -18.32 -17.69
C ALA A 571 -35.36 -16.82 -17.70
N ASP A 572 -34.11 -16.49 -17.37
CA ASP A 572 -33.59 -15.12 -17.41
C ASP A 572 -32.70 -14.94 -18.65
N THR A 573 -33.30 -14.45 -19.73
CA THR A 573 -32.61 -14.09 -20.98
C THR A 573 -31.78 -12.80 -20.88
N THR A 574 -31.79 -12.13 -19.72
CA THR A 574 -31.10 -10.86 -19.44
C THR A 574 -29.90 -11.00 -18.49
N HIS A 575 -29.91 -11.96 -17.55
CA HIS A 575 -28.81 -12.23 -16.59
C HIS A 575 -28.30 -13.68 -16.62
N GLY A 576 -28.45 -14.37 -17.75
CA GLY A 576 -27.91 -15.71 -17.98
C GLY A 576 -26.45 -15.84 -17.51
N THR A 577 -26.22 -16.70 -16.52
CA THR A 577 -24.91 -17.00 -15.90
C THR A 577 -24.19 -15.78 -15.28
N SER A 578 -24.66 -15.30 -14.12
CA SER A 578 -23.93 -14.29 -13.32
C SER A 578 -22.93 -14.92 -12.33
N SER A 579 -21.69 -14.44 -12.36
CA SER A 579 -20.64 -14.76 -11.38
C SER A 579 -20.89 -14.15 -9.99
N ASP A 580 -21.87 -13.25 -9.85
CA ASP A 580 -22.11 -12.50 -8.63
C ASP A 580 -22.47 -13.40 -7.45
N TYR A 581 -23.19 -14.50 -7.66
CA TYR A 581 -23.49 -15.46 -6.59
C TYR A 581 -22.22 -16.10 -6.00
N GLN A 582 -21.20 -16.35 -6.82
CA GLN A 582 -19.92 -16.87 -6.34
C GLN A 582 -19.10 -15.79 -5.63
N ILE A 583 -19.15 -14.55 -6.12
CA ILE A 583 -18.53 -13.39 -5.46
C ILE A 583 -19.16 -13.17 -4.08
N MET A 584 -20.49 -13.25 -3.97
CA MET A 584 -21.21 -13.19 -2.71
C MET A 584 -20.83 -14.34 -1.78
N GLN A 585 -20.70 -15.57 -2.28
CA GLN A 585 -20.23 -16.71 -1.49
C GLN A 585 -18.81 -16.50 -0.95
N ILE A 586 -17.89 -15.98 -1.77
CA ILE A 586 -16.53 -15.64 -1.33
C ILE A 586 -16.58 -14.58 -0.24
N GLY A 587 -17.35 -13.51 -0.41
CA GLY A 587 -17.51 -12.47 0.59
C GLY A 587 -18.12 -12.98 1.90
N ALA A 588 -19.16 -13.82 1.84
CA ALA A 588 -19.78 -14.46 3.00
C ALA A 588 -18.77 -15.34 3.76
N ASN A 589 -17.93 -16.10 3.04
CA ASN A 589 -16.87 -16.91 3.65
C ASN A 589 -15.80 -16.04 4.33
N ILE A 590 -15.39 -14.92 3.73
CA ILE A 590 -14.44 -13.98 4.33
C ILE A 590 -14.99 -13.40 5.63
N ILE A 591 -16.25 -12.93 5.62
CA ILE A 591 -16.91 -12.38 6.81
C ILE A 591 -16.99 -13.46 7.91
N ASN A 592 -17.43 -14.66 7.56
CA ASN A 592 -17.58 -15.77 8.51
C ASN A 592 -16.25 -16.32 9.04
N GLN A 593 -15.15 -16.14 8.31
CA GLN A 593 -13.82 -16.50 8.78
C GLN A 593 -13.24 -15.48 9.75
N TRP A 594 -13.68 -14.21 9.65
CA TRP A 594 -13.26 -13.11 10.51
C TRP A 594 -13.94 -13.12 11.88
N ASP A 595 -15.18 -13.60 11.95
CA ASP A 595 -15.93 -13.61 13.21
C ASP A 595 -15.30 -14.56 14.25
N SER A 596 -15.59 -14.33 15.54
CA SER A 596 -15.14 -15.20 16.63
C SER A 596 -16.10 -16.37 16.91
N GLY A 597 -17.29 -16.35 16.30
CA GLY A 597 -18.36 -17.33 16.53
C GLY A 597 -18.20 -18.61 15.71
N ASN A 598 -19.06 -19.61 15.97
CA ASN A 598 -19.17 -20.81 15.12
C ASN A 598 -20.46 -20.83 14.29
N LEU A 599 -21.25 -19.75 14.36
CA LEU A 599 -22.52 -19.65 13.65
C LEU A 599 -22.26 -19.05 12.25
N PRO A 600 -22.79 -19.67 11.18
CA PRO A 600 -22.65 -19.12 9.85
C PRO A 600 -23.42 -17.80 9.72
N ILE A 601 -22.82 -16.83 9.02
CA ILE A 601 -23.54 -15.67 8.50
C ILE A 601 -24.38 -16.10 7.29
N PHE A 602 -25.61 -15.63 7.19
CA PHE A 602 -26.48 -15.82 6.03
C PHE A 602 -26.66 -14.50 5.29
N ILE A 603 -26.54 -14.53 3.96
CA ILE A 603 -26.75 -13.37 3.09
C ILE A 603 -27.79 -13.71 2.02
N GLY A 604 -28.91 -12.98 2.02
CA GLY A 604 -29.92 -12.97 0.98
C GLY A 604 -29.44 -12.18 -0.23
N PHE A 605 -29.37 -12.84 -1.40
CA PHE A 605 -29.03 -12.23 -2.68
C PHE A 605 -29.83 -12.86 -3.82
N GLY A 606 -30.20 -12.05 -4.81
CA GLY A 606 -30.94 -12.54 -5.97
C GLY A 606 -32.39 -12.88 -5.68
N GLN A 607 -32.96 -13.75 -6.52
CA GLN A 607 -34.34 -14.22 -6.41
C GLN A 607 -34.36 -15.74 -6.52
N ASP A 608 -34.98 -16.39 -5.54
CA ASP A 608 -35.26 -17.83 -5.58
C ASP A 608 -36.50 -18.10 -6.47
N PRO A 609 -36.35 -18.77 -7.64
CA PRO A 609 -37.46 -19.11 -8.52
C PRO A 609 -38.43 -20.11 -7.88
N SER A 610 -37.96 -20.89 -6.90
CA SER A 610 -38.78 -21.86 -6.17
C SER A 610 -39.59 -21.21 -5.03
N ASN A 611 -39.25 -19.97 -4.66
CA ASN A 611 -39.92 -19.19 -3.64
C ASN A 611 -39.99 -17.71 -4.04
N VAL A 612 -40.86 -17.42 -5.03
CA VAL A 612 -41.02 -16.10 -5.63
C VAL A 612 -41.27 -15.03 -4.56
N GLY A 613 -40.36 -14.05 -4.48
CA GLY A 613 -40.39 -12.99 -3.47
C GLY A 613 -39.34 -13.13 -2.36
N ASN A 614 -38.63 -14.26 -2.29
CA ASN A 614 -37.51 -14.47 -1.38
C ASN A 614 -36.17 -14.55 -2.13
N PRO A 615 -35.08 -14.01 -1.55
CA PRO A 615 -33.75 -14.14 -2.11
C PRO A 615 -33.15 -15.52 -1.86
N TYR A 616 -32.12 -15.90 -2.63
CA TYR A 616 -31.31 -17.06 -2.25
C TYR A 616 -30.48 -16.75 -1.02
N GLU A 617 -30.43 -17.71 -0.09
CA GLU A 617 -29.59 -17.61 1.10
C GLU A 617 -28.21 -18.21 0.82
N ILE A 618 -27.20 -17.36 0.98
CA ILE A 618 -25.79 -17.70 0.85
C ILE A 618 -25.22 -17.81 2.26
N ALA A 619 -24.88 -19.02 2.67
CA ALA A 619 -24.29 -19.29 3.97
C ALA A 619 -22.77 -19.16 3.93
N GLY A 620 -22.20 -18.35 4.83
CA GLY A 620 -20.77 -18.27 5.05
C GLY A 620 -20.23 -19.58 5.62
N ILE A 621 -19.09 -20.03 5.08
CA ILE A 621 -18.45 -21.29 5.45
C ILE A 621 -17.16 -20.96 6.20
N LYS A 622 -17.01 -21.48 7.43
CA LYS A 622 -15.83 -21.29 8.29
C LYS A 622 -15.12 -22.61 8.53
N ASN A 623 -13.84 -22.74 8.17
CA ASN A 623 -12.95 -23.87 8.53
C ASN A 623 -13.64 -25.26 8.61
N LEU A 624 -14.57 -25.56 7.70
CA LEU A 624 -15.34 -26.81 7.71
C LEU A 624 -14.72 -27.80 6.70
N PRO A 625 -14.73 -29.11 7.00
CA PRO A 625 -14.37 -30.13 6.03
C PRO A 625 -15.25 -30.03 4.77
N TYR A 626 -14.62 -29.94 3.61
CA TYR A 626 -15.25 -29.95 2.30
C TYR A 626 -15.73 -31.35 1.94
N LEU A 627 -16.81 -31.46 1.18
CA LEU A 627 -17.11 -32.70 0.45
C LEU A 627 -16.03 -32.89 -0.63
N SER A 628 -15.07 -33.77 -0.36
CA SER A 628 -13.96 -34.08 -1.28
C SER A 628 -14.36 -35.10 -2.34
N LYS A 629 -15.15 -36.09 -1.96
CA LYS A 629 -15.58 -37.16 -2.87
C LYS A 629 -16.88 -37.77 -2.40
N ILE A 630 -17.57 -38.42 -3.31
CA ILE A 630 -18.69 -39.30 -3.01
C ILE A 630 -18.23 -40.72 -3.31
N VAL A 631 -18.26 -41.60 -2.31
CA VAL A 631 -17.74 -42.97 -2.43
C VAL A 631 -18.90 -43.95 -2.47
N PHE A 632 -19.01 -44.69 -3.57
CA PHE A 632 -19.91 -45.84 -3.66
C PHE A 632 -19.26 -47.05 -2.98
N LYS A 633 -19.93 -47.61 -1.98
CA LYS A 633 -19.47 -48.76 -1.19
C LYS A 633 -20.48 -49.90 -1.28
N PRO A 634 -20.30 -50.85 -2.22
CA PRO A 634 -21.08 -52.08 -2.23
C PRO A 634 -20.58 -53.06 -1.16
N TYR A 635 -21.50 -53.81 -0.57
CA TYR A 635 -21.23 -54.84 0.44
C TYR A 635 -22.14 -56.05 0.24
N TRP A 636 -21.50 -57.20 0.06
CA TRP A 636 -22.17 -58.49 -0.02
C TRP A 636 -22.04 -59.21 1.31
N HIS A 637 -23.16 -59.71 1.85
CA HIS A 637 -23.16 -60.48 3.08
C HIS A 637 -24.24 -61.56 3.08
N LYS A 638 -24.03 -62.61 3.87
CA LYS A 638 -25.00 -63.70 4.02
C LYS A 638 -25.91 -63.43 5.22
N VAL A 639 -27.22 -63.44 4.98
CA VAL A 639 -28.22 -63.42 6.05
C VAL A 639 -29.10 -64.64 5.89
N SER A 640 -29.09 -65.53 6.88
CA SER A 640 -29.91 -66.76 6.89
C SER A 640 -29.79 -67.53 5.56
N SER A 641 -28.56 -67.83 5.17
CA SER A 641 -28.19 -68.61 3.96
C SER A 641 -28.43 -67.93 2.60
N ASN A 642 -28.99 -66.72 2.55
CA ASN A 642 -29.15 -65.95 1.32
C ASN A 642 -28.07 -64.88 1.19
N GLU A 643 -27.54 -64.70 -0.02
CA GLU A 643 -26.65 -63.60 -0.35
C GLU A 643 -27.45 -62.30 -0.51
N LYS A 644 -27.06 -61.27 0.24
CA LYS A 644 -27.65 -59.93 0.19
C LYS A 644 -26.63 -58.92 -0.29
N PHE A 645 -27.11 -57.99 -1.12
CA PHE A 645 -26.36 -56.83 -1.59
C PHE A 645 -26.91 -55.57 -0.92
N ASP A 646 -26.05 -54.89 -0.17
CA ASP A 646 -26.29 -53.52 0.29
C ASP A 646 -25.28 -52.59 -0.38
N ALA A 647 -25.68 -51.37 -0.71
CA ALA A 647 -24.77 -50.36 -1.24
C ALA A 647 -25.04 -49.00 -0.61
N TRP A 648 -23.96 -48.26 -0.34
CA TRP A 648 -24.02 -46.90 0.21
C TRP A 648 -23.29 -45.90 -0.66
N ILE A 649 -23.83 -44.69 -0.67
CA ILE A 649 -23.18 -43.50 -1.18
C ILE A 649 -22.73 -42.71 0.04
N LEU A 650 -21.42 -42.67 0.29
CA LEU A 650 -20.83 -42.03 1.46
C LEU A 650 -20.10 -40.75 1.07
N PRO A 651 -20.38 -39.60 1.70
CA PRO A 651 -19.58 -38.40 1.50
C PRO A 651 -18.22 -38.58 2.18
N GLY A 652 -17.14 -38.38 1.42
CA GLY A 652 -15.79 -38.23 1.93
C GLY A 652 -15.53 -36.75 2.20
N LEU A 653 -15.27 -36.41 3.46
CA LEU A 653 -14.96 -35.04 3.87
C LEU A 653 -13.44 -34.83 3.94
N TRP A 654 -12.97 -33.65 3.53
CA TRP A 654 -11.56 -33.26 3.58
C TRP A 654 -11.41 -31.82 4.04
N ASN A 655 -10.54 -31.54 5.00
CA ASN A 655 -10.18 -30.17 5.36
C ASN A 655 -8.77 -29.83 4.81
N PRO A 656 -8.64 -29.04 3.73
CA PRO A 656 -7.37 -28.58 3.17
C PRO A 656 -6.61 -27.63 4.11
N HIS A 657 -7.29 -26.99 5.05
CA HIS A 657 -6.72 -25.88 5.82
C HIS A 657 -5.92 -26.31 7.04
N GLN A 658 -5.97 -27.60 7.44
CA GLN A 658 -5.16 -28.33 8.46
C GLN A 658 -4.82 -27.62 9.79
N ASN A 659 -5.31 -26.41 10.05
CA ASN A 659 -4.92 -25.55 11.16
C ASN A 659 -5.86 -25.66 12.37
N ALA A 660 -6.68 -26.71 12.45
CA ALA A 660 -7.50 -26.94 13.64
C ALA A 660 -6.58 -27.46 14.78
N PRO A 661 -6.41 -26.72 15.89
CA PRO A 661 -5.69 -27.24 17.04
C PRO A 661 -6.50 -28.38 17.66
N THR A 662 -5.88 -29.55 17.80
CA THR A 662 -6.44 -30.81 18.32
C THR A 662 -7.66 -31.34 17.54
N PRO A 663 -7.78 -32.66 17.31
CA PRO A 663 -8.98 -33.21 16.68
C PRO A 663 -10.20 -32.81 17.51
N ALA A 664 -11.17 -32.16 16.87
CA ALA A 664 -12.41 -31.75 17.51
C ALA A 664 -12.98 -32.93 18.31
N SER A 665 -13.30 -32.73 19.60
CA SER A 665 -13.81 -33.80 20.47
C SER A 665 -15.25 -34.20 20.13
N GLN A 666 -15.86 -33.59 19.11
CA GLN A 666 -17.26 -33.76 18.76
C GLN A 666 -17.38 -34.37 17.36
N ASN A 667 -18.31 -35.32 17.23
CA ASN A 667 -18.60 -35.96 15.95
C ASN A 667 -19.21 -34.95 14.95
N VAL A 668 -18.84 -35.07 13.67
CA VAL A 668 -19.46 -34.30 12.58
C VAL A 668 -20.76 -35.00 12.18
N ARG A 669 -21.87 -34.25 12.10
CA ARG A 669 -23.15 -34.77 11.59
C ARG A 669 -23.42 -34.21 10.21
N VAL A 670 -23.75 -35.10 9.27
CA VAL A 670 -24.24 -34.72 7.95
C VAL A 670 -25.73 -35.04 7.91
N GLN A 671 -26.53 -34.02 7.63
CA GLN A 671 -27.98 -34.11 7.45
C GLN A 671 -28.31 -33.72 6.02
N LEU A 672 -29.17 -34.49 5.37
CA LEU A 672 -29.71 -34.12 4.07
C LEU A 672 -30.81 -33.07 4.31
N THR A 673 -30.58 -31.84 3.85
CA THR A 673 -31.50 -30.71 4.05
C THR A 673 -32.71 -30.74 3.11
N LEU A 674 -32.59 -31.40 1.94
CA LEU A 674 -33.65 -31.62 0.96
C LEU A 674 -33.52 -33.01 0.30
N GLY A 675 -34.66 -33.66 0.02
CA GLY A 675 -34.72 -34.97 -0.65
C GLY A 675 -34.87 -36.17 0.28
N THR A 676 -35.07 -37.36 -0.32
CA THR A 676 -35.20 -38.65 0.39
C THR A 676 -34.01 -39.54 0.07
N GLY A 677 -33.29 -40.00 1.09
CA GLY A 677 -32.20 -40.96 0.90
C GLY A 677 -32.77 -42.36 0.70
N THR A 678 -32.62 -42.93 -0.49
CA THR A 678 -33.25 -44.22 -0.83
C THR A 678 -32.27 -45.38 -0.63
N ARG A 679 -32.57 -46.30 0.30
CA ARG A 679 -31.92 -47.62 0.39
C ARG A 679 -32.67 -48.61 -0.48
N VAL A 680 -31.97 -49.24 -1.42
CA VAL A 680 -32.51 -50.35 -2.22
C VAL A 680 -31.90 -51.66 -1.69
N THR A 681 -32.75 -52.54 -1.17
CA THR A 681 -32.34 -53.89 -0.76
C THR A 681 -32.81 -54.88 -1.82
N VAL A 682 -31.87 -55.53 -2.50
CA VAL A 682 -32.15 -56.59 -3.46
C VAL A 682 -31.82 -57.93 -2.82
N THR A 683 -32.79 -58.85 -2.78
CA THR A 683 -32.58 -60.25 -2.36
C THR A 683 -32.83 -61.13 -3.58
N ALA A 684 -32.08 -62.23 -3.73
CA ALA A 684 -32.12 -63.10 -4.91
C ALA A 684 -33.52 -63.69 -5.26
N THR A 685 -34.52 -63.53 -4.40
CA THR A 685 -35.84 -64.16 -4.53
C THR A 685 -37.05 -63.22 -4.31
N SER A 686 -36.89 -61.90 -4.30
CA SER A 686 -38.01 -60.93 -4.15
C SER A 686 -37.77 -59.64 -4.96
N PRO A 687 -38.83 -58.93 -5.45
CA PRO A 687 -38.68 -57.58 -5.97
C PRO A 687 -38.03 -56.64 -4.93
N ALA A 688 -37.32 -55.63 -5.41
CA ALA A 688 -36.53 -54.71 -4.59
C ALA A 688 -37.35 -54.07 -3.46
N ALA A 689 -36.90 -54.22 -2.22
CA ALA A 689 -37.49 -53.51 -1.08
C ALA A 689 -36.78 -52.17 -0.91
N THR A 690 -37.54 -51.08 -0.93
CA THR A 690 -37.02 -49.72 -0.84
C THR A 690 -37.28 -49.15 0.55
N SER A 691 -36.25 -48.71 1.27
CA SER A 691 -36.39 -48.03 2.57
C SER A 691 -35.91 -46.58 2.44
N GLN A 692 -36.64 -45.63 3.02
CA GLN A 692 -36.38 -44.20 2.88
C GLN A 692 -35.75 -43.61 4.16
N ILE A 693 -34.71 -42.81 4.00
CA ILE A 693 -34.14 -41.93 5.02
C ILE A 693 -34.80 -40.55 4.82
N THR A 694 -35.60 -40.13 5.80
CA THR A 694 -36.30 -38.84 5.81
C THR A 694 -35.40 -37.71 6.32
N ALA A 695 -35.77 -36.46 6.02
CA ALA A 695 -35.02 -35.22 6.30
C ALA A 695 -34.65 -34.96 7.78
N THR A 696 -35.07 -35.81 8.71
CA THR A 696 -34.77 -35.74 10.15
C THR A 696 -33.66 -36.69 10.61
N SER A 697 -33.12 -37.52 9.73
CA SER A 697 -32.06 -38.49 10.04
C SER A 697 -30.67 -37.91 9.75
N PHE A 698 -29.67 -38.26 10.56
CA PHE A 698 -28.29 -37.76 10.42
C PHE A 698 -27.26 -38.89 10.36
N MET A 699 -26.21 -38.69 9.55
CA MET A 699 -25.03 -39.54 9.53
C MET A 699 -23.96 -38.93 10.44
N THR A 700 -23.46 -39.72 11.38
CA THR A 700 -22.47 -39.27 12.37
C THR A 700 -21.08 -39.81 12.01
N PHE A 701 -20.13 -38.90 11.80
CA PHE A 701 -18.72 -39.16 11.52
C PHE A 701 -17.88 -38.85 12.77
N SER A 702 -16.97 -39.74 13.13
CA SER A 702 -16.08 -39.52 14.26
C SER A 702 -14.95 -38.56 13.86
N ALA A 703 -14.96 -37.34 14.39
CA ALA A 703 -13.98 -36.31 14.03
C ALA A 703 -12.49 -36.72 14.27
N PRO A 704 -12.15 -37.55 15.27
CA PRO A 704 -10.81 -38.12 15.41
C PRO A 704 -10.32 -38.99 14.23
N THR A 705 -11.20 -39.38 13.31
CA THR A 705 -10.85 -40.23 12.14
C THR A 705 -10.38 -39.43 10.92
N PHE A 706 -10.42 -38.09 10.97
CA PHE A 706 -9.85 -37.24 9.93
C PHE A 706 -8.31 -37.24 10.04
N GLY A 707 -7.67 -38.23 9.41
CA GLY A 707 -6.21 -38.27 9.25
C GLY A 707 -5.71 -37.37 8.12
N PRO A 708 -4.37 -37.17 8.01
CA PRO A 708 -3.74 -36.37 6.94
C PRO A 708 -3.92 -36.98 5.54
N THR A 709 -4.36 -38.23 5.46
CA THR A 709 -4.71 -38.93 4.22
C THR A 709 -6.19 -39.33 4.23
N PRO A 710 -6.93 -39.11 3.13
CA PRO A 710 -8.36 -39.39 3.08
C PRO A 710 -8.63 -40.90 3.16
N SER A 711 -8.88 -41.39 4.38
CA SER A 711 -9.23 -42.80 4.61
C SER A 711 -10.75 -42.99 4.63
N ALA A 712 -11.22 -44.00 3.91
CA ALA A 712 -12.65 -44.32 3.85
C ALA A 712 -13.12 -44.97 5.17
N PRO A 713 -14.41 -44.85 5.53
CA PRO A 713 -14.98 -45.60 6.63
C PRO A 713 -14.76 -47.10 6.48
N LYS A 714 -14.24 -47.77 7.53
CA LYS A 714 -13.97 -49.21 7.52
C LYS A 714 -15.22 -50.06 7.81
N SER A 715 -16.23 -49.52 8.50
CA SER A 715 -17.52 -50.15 8.76
C SER A 715 -18.60 -49.13 9.15
N VAL A 716 -19.86 -49.44 8.84
CA VAL A 716 -21.03 -48.61 9.13
C VAL A 716 -21.99 -49.40 10.03
N ILE A 717 -22.37 -48.87 11.20
CA ILE A 717 -23.40 -49.46 12.07
C ILE A 717 -24.72 -48.74 11.83
N ILE A 718 -25.76 -49.52 11.53
CA ILE A 718 -27.14 -49.04 11.37
C ILE A 718 -27.92 -49.40 12.63
N SER A 719 -28.35 -48.39 13.38
CA SER A 719 -29.36 -48.56 14.42
C SER A 719 -30.71 -48.83 13.75
N GLN A 720 -31.19 -50.08 13.83
CA GLN A 720 -32.46 -50.48 13.20
C GLN A 720 -33.69 -49.75 13.76
N SER A 721 -33.56 -49.04 14.89
CA SER A 721 -34.68 -48.36 15.55
C SER A 721 -34.77 -46.86 15.26
N SER A 722 -33.76 -46.22 14.65
CA SER A 722 -33.70 -44.74 14.60
C SER A 722 -33.31 -44.10 13.27
N GLY A 723 -33.11 -44.86 12.19
CA GLY A 723 -32.75 -44.31 10.86
C GLY A 723 -31.37 -43.63 10.77
N ASN A 724 -30.63 -43.57 11.88
CA ASN A 724 -29.34 -42.89 11.99
C ASN A 724 -28.18 -43.85 11.71
N VAL A 725 -27.16 -43.33 11.03
CA VAL A 725 -25.98 -44.08 10.59
C VAL A 725 -24.77 -43.61 11.35
N THR A 726 -24.08 -44.51 12.07
CA THR A 726 -22.86 -44.18 12.84
C THR A 726 -21.66 -44.97 12.31
N GLN A 727 -20.56 -44.27 12.06
CA GLN A 727 -19.28 -44.91 11.73
C GLN A 727 -18.67 -45.55 12.99
N ALA A 728 -18.31 -46.84 12.94
CA ALA A 728 -17.70 -47.55 14.06
C ALA A 728 -16.22 -47.88 13.83
N LEU A 729 -15.43 -47.79 14.92
CA LEU A 729 -14.10 -48.37 15.04
C LEU A 729 -14.25 -49.84 15.41
N THR A 730 -14.20 -50.74 14.44
CA THR A 730 -13.99 -52.15 14.73
C THR A 730 -12.78 -52.64 13.96
N THR A 731 -11.75 -53.02 14.71
CA THR A 731 -10.63 -53.84 14.24
C THR A 731 -11.20 -55.20 13.86
N ILE A 732 -11.59 -55.38 12.60
CA ILE A 732 -11.87 -56.74 12.10
C ILE A 732 -10.50 -57.37 11.89
N THR A 733 -10.13 -58.29 12.78
CA THR A 733 -8.98 -59.18 12.60
C THR A 733 -9.20 -60.00 11.34
N ASP A 734 -8.27 -59.85 10.39
CA ASP A 734 -8.15 -60.65 9.17
C ASP A 734 -8.36 -62.13 9.46
N SER A 735 -9.42 -62.72 8.90
CA SER A 735 -9.50 -64.18 8.82
C SER A 735 -10.24 -64.75 7.63
N ASN A 736 -10.84 -63.96 6.72
CA ASN A 736 -11.56 -64.55 5.56
C ASN A 736 -11.58 -63.67 4.29
N PHE A 737 -10.41 -63.22 3.82
CA PHE A 737 -10.26 -62.73 2.45
C PHE A 737 -10.07 -63.91 1.48
N HIS A 738 -11.16 -64.47 0.98
CA HIS A 738 -11.10 -65.28 -0.24
C HIS A 738 -11.07 -64.35 -1.46
N ARG A 739 -9.90 -64.27 -2.10
CA ARG A 739 -9.68 -63.68 -3.43
C ARG A 739 -10.61 -64.33 -4.45
N TRP A 740 -11.30 -63.51 -5.25
CA TRP A 740 -11.56 -63.80 -6.65
C TRP A 740 -11.33 -62.52 -7.47
N ARG A 741 -10.61 -62.68 -8.59
CA ARG A 741 -10.19 -61.64 -9.54
C ARG A 741 -11.38 -61.06 -10.30
#